data_AF-A0AAU1Y0E0-F1
#
_entry.id   AF-A0AAU1Y0E0-F1
#
_cell.length_a   1.000
_cell.length_b   1.000
_cell.length_c   1.000
_cell.angle_alpha   90.00
_cell.angle_beta   90.00
_cell.angle_gamma   90.00
#
_symmetry.space_group_name_H-M   'P 1'
#
loop_
_entity.id
_entity.type
_entity.pdbx_description
1 polymer ?
#
loop_
_entity_poly.entity_id
_entity_poly.type
_entity_poly.pdbx_seq_one_letter_code
_entity_poly.pdbx_strand_id
1 'polypeptide(L)'
;MPVEPIPCAPDSGTGTPVEVTTCCAPSIASTALCRADGTTVLLVVRSGCVECGETAQDPEVVGWIDPATGTFTPGPAPADAGPCDTGCVDTICVQRCDDTDGDGAANATYNELWCVRLDGTTELVLTYEGDPSQPYTPVSPVDCEYGCVETQTYMLCDDTGTFLRRITIGAGQHIVEDLALDGLTPHTVSGTVGACAGDGSPCEEPTTPTATVGLCLADGTPIAVIITRDCTGIVTQDGWVDLTTGAYTPGTPPADTGPCDTTCVDTVCVQRCDDTDGDGAADVTYNELWCVRMDGTTELVLTYQGDPSEPYTPVSPVDCEYGCVETATYQLCDDTGMFLRRITIGAGQHIVEDLALDGLTPHTVVGTVGACAGDGSPCEEPTTPTATVGLCLADGTPIAVVITRDCTGLVTQDGWINLTTGTFSTGAPPAGAMACGDSRAFELAGILCDVDPATDEVLGLVLVEYEYNADGSLASVRLVDPATGTTYTLQGELRHCPTGTEQPDLDLTVLCDIAADGTVTEFVRDYRRDENGQITGHTDYTLDGQPYTPAGTVGVCAEPCRNTSTLLVCDLPTDGIEGAPTAADTSAVPYPWDADPVRCVSPLAGGGQALWDGGSRIFPQDTTAAGTCDPNGFQVLRGVAATLQVPRPSCDDGTVTVTISVRVTNNGPRPGAPNYNGSLRLHRADTGARLALSPMLTATPVSASQTLTVTATVPADLLAAGQLVTVLDLETFDSTGGNTGTAWTADQFTASYAYGITGCETQFLRNVITDCATGEVVAVTDTTLDGQPYTVTGEVGQCTAAGGGQCCPEEPCRNTSTLLLCDLPTDGTPAPTVTDTAPASYYPYPTGVATTGAQTLWDGGTLTLPDAAGPQPGTTGTVRTAAAIIQAPRPVCDAGTAHVSVQVDAAQLGPDDGCASTGFIGLYNGTSEADRIALDLAPRNTPAGWSGTLTVEADVPAVDLAAGNIAVALAFDAYDDSGGICPGVRRTSWQLSQFAATVVYDQTGCATQFLRNVVTDCETGEVTTVTDTTLDGQPYFVTGEPGQCEATGGQGSPEEPCLAQNVIEACRCDDTDGDGVGDVDYVELLAVDCNGALTSLGTYTADLAAPYTPVAPVDCGAGDIGAEPATGVQAHRVQLVTGGTWDASAHPTLRSVTATAHTGTGQITTADGTSTLFQGESVTWAIDKDEDASLTGPLTITASTGITTITFTTGVTL
;
A
#
# COMPACT_ATOMS: atom_id res chain seq x y z
N MET A 1 -3.64 -9.60 54.19
CA MET A 1 -4.37 -10.58 53.34
C MET A 1 -3.60 -11.89 53.43
N PRO A 2 -4.24 -13.07 53.53
CA PRO A 2 -3.52 -14.34 53.39
C PRO A 2 -3.16 -14.54 51.91
N VAL A 3 -1.88 -14.81 51.63
CA VAL A 3 -1.40 -15.22 50.31
C VAL A 3 -1.19 -16.73 50.37
N GLU A 4 -1.79 -17.50 49.45
CA GLU A 4 -1.71 -18.96 49.42
C GLU A 4 -0.72 -19.42 48.33
N PRO A 5 0.38 -20.14 48.67
CA PRO A 5 1.44 -20.46 47.72
C PRO A 5 1.11 -21.68 46.84
N ILE A 6 1.38 -21.57 45.54
CA ILE A 6 1.23 -22.62 44.54
C ILE A 6 2.47 -23.56 44.56
N PRO A 7 2.31 -24.90 44.53
CA PRO A 7 3.44 -25.82 44.59
C PRO A 7 4.09 -26.09 43.22
N CYS A 8 5.42 -26.20 43.18
CA CYS A 8 6.16 -26.57 41.97
C CYS A 8 5.97 -28.05 41.62
N ALA A 9 5.83 -28.36 40.33
CA ALA A 9 5.76 -29.74 39.83
C ALA A 9 7.18 -30.35 39.66
N PRO A 10 7.35 -31.69 39.79
CA PRO A 10 8.67 -32.32 39.68
C PRO A 10 9.06 -32.62 38.22
N ASP A 11 10.31 -32.33 37.87
CA ASP A 11 10.86 -32.47 36.52
C ASP A 11 10.94 -33.91 36.01
N SER A 12 10.85 -34.05 34.69
CA SER A 12 11.17 -35.28 33.96
C SER A 12 11.99 -34.97 32.70
N GLY A 13 13.27 -34.64 32.88
CA GLY A 13 14.22 -34.44 31.79
C GLY A 13 15.67 -34.39 32.30
N THR A 14 16.59 -35.11 31.67
CA THR A 14 17.97 -35.30 32.16
C THR A 14 18.94 -34.25 31.60
N GLY A 15 18.62 -32.96 31.76
CA GLY A 15 19.55 -31.85 31.48
C GLY A 15 20.47 -31.57 32.67
N THR A 16 21.69 -31.11 32.41
CA THR A 16 22.63 -30.67 33.47
C THR A 16 22.14 -29.41 34.17
N PRO A 17 22.36 -29.26 35.50
CA PRO A 17 21.76 -28.18 36.27
C PRO A 17 22.47 -26.84 36.06
N VAL A 18 21.67 -25.80 35.78
CA VAL A 18 22.09 -24.39 35.84
C VAL A 18 21.90 -23.88 37.28
N GLU A 19 22.88 -23.18 37.84
CA GLU A 19 22.73 -22.50 39.13
C GLU A 19 21.81 -21.28 38.96
N VAL A 20 20.63 -21.30 39.59
CA VAL A 20 19.75 -20.14 39.70
C VAL A 20 19.70 -19.69 41.17
N THR A 21 20.31 -18.55 41.47
CA THR A 21 20.25 -17.92 42.79
C THR A 21 18.93 -17.16 43.01
N THR A 22 18.47 -17.14 44.26
CA THR A 22 17.17 -16.61 44.70
C THR A 22 16.88 -15.16 44.33
N CYS A 23 15.67 -14.88 43.81
CA CYS A 23 15.14 -13.53 43.61
C CYS A 23 14.17 -13.10 44.74
N CYS A 24 14.23 -11.84 45.13
CA CYS A 24 13.28 -11.18 46.04
C CYS A 24 13.12 -9.71 45.68
N ALA A 25 11.88 -9.22 45.70
CA ALA A 25 11.57 -7.80 45.54
C ALA A 25 10.65 -7.32 46.69
N PRO A 26 10.82 -6.11 47.22
CA PRO A 26 9.79 -5.46 48.03
C PRO A 26 8.58 -5.12 47.14
N SER A 27 7.37 -5.24 47.68
CA SER A 27 6.11 -4.98 46.96
C SER A 27 5.33 -3.85 47.63
N ILE A 28 4.81 -2.90 46.86
CA ILE A 28 3.86 -1.90 47.36
C ILE A 28 2.46 -2.51 47.32
N ALA A 29 1.68 -2.37 48.40
CA ALA A 29 0.31 -2.84 48.44
C ALA A 29 -0.60 -1.88 47.64
N SER A 30 -1.30 -2.40 46.64
CA SER A 30 -2.17 -1.63 45.73
C SER A 30 -3.40 -0.99 46.41
N THR A 31 -3.78 -1.44 47.61
CA THR A 31 -4.92 -0.84 48.34
C THR A 31 -4.46 0.33 49.21
N ALA A 32 -4.84 1.54 48.80
CA ALA A 32 -4.57 2.76 49.55
C ALA A 32 -5.38 2.85 50.85
N LEU A 33 -4.75 3.39 51.91
CA LEU A 33 -5.39 3.63 53.21
C LEU A 33 -5.48 5.13 53.50
N CYS A 34 -6.62 5.62 53.96
CA CYS A 34 -6.84 7.00 54.34
C CYS A 34 -6.77 7.16 55.85
N ARG A 35 -6.03 8.17 56.30
CA ARG A 35 -6.00 8.61 57.69
C ARG A 35 -7.24 9.43 58.03
N ALA A 36 -7.48 9.66 59.32
CA ALA A 36 -8.67 10.37 59.79
C ALA A 36 -8.77 11.85 59.36
N ASP A 37 -7.68 12.43 58.83
CA ASP A 37 -7.61 13.77 58.23
C ASP A 37 -7.85 13.76 56.70
N GLY A 38 -8.08 12.59 56.10
CA GLY A 38 -8.27 12.41 54.66
C GLY A 38 -6.96 12.22 53.87
N THR A 39 -5.79 12.20 54.53
CA THR A 39 -4.53 11.91 53.85
C THR A 39 -4.41 10.42 53.51
N THR A 40 -4.25 10.11 52.23
CA THR A 40 -3.98 8.76 51.75
C THR A 40 -2.55 8.33 52.15
N VAL A 41 -2.32 7.03 52.33
CA VAL A 41 -1.01 6.39 52.50
C VAL A 41 -1.00 5.02 51.79
N LEU A 42 0.12 4.66 51.16
CA LEU A 42 0.36 3.36 50.53
C LEU A 42 1.29 2.53 51.41
N LEU A 43 1.02 1.24 51.63
CA LEU A 43 1.88 0.40 52.46
C LEU A 43 2.98 -0.27 51.63
N VAL A 44 4.23 -0.21 52.10
CA VAL A 44 5.34 -0.95 51.50
C VAL A 44 5.55 -2.22 52.31
N VAL A 45 5.44 -3.37 51.66
CA VAL A 45 5.49 -4.70 52.27
C VAL A 45 6.70 -5.47 51.74
N ARG A 46 7.43 -6.15 52.62
CA ARG A 46 8.58 -6.98 52.26
C ARG A 46 8.31 -8.43 52.65
N SER A 47 8.31 -9.32 51.67
CA SER A 47 8.36 -10.77 51.88
C SER A 47 9.80 -11.22 52.14
N GLY A 48 9.98 -12.22 53.01
CA GLY A 48 11.30 -12.77 53.32
C GLY A 48 11.74 -13.83 52.32
N CYS A 49 12.96 -13.70 51.81
CA CYS A 49 13.61 -14.71 50.97
C CYS A 49 13.79 -16.04 51.71
N VAL A 50 13.50 -17.15 51.03
CA VAL A 50 13.87 -18.51 51.48
C VAL A 50 14.30 -19.35 50.28
N GLU A 51 15.18 -20.32 50.49
CA GLU A 51 15.61 -21.25 49.44
C GLU A 51 14.48 -22.24 49.07
N CYS A 52 14.53 -22.80 47.85
CA CYS A 52 13.54 -23.76 47.36
C CYS A 52 13.39 -24.97 48.30
N GLY A 53 12.28 -25.00 49.06
CA GLY A 53 11.95 -26.05 50.02
C GLY A 53 11.70 -25.55 51.44
N GLU A 54 12.05 -24.30 51.77
CA GLU A 54 11.68 -23.67 53.03
C GLU A 54 10.37 -22.87 52.94
N THR A 55 9.74 -22.60 54.08
CA THR A 55 8.48 -21.84 54.15
C THR A 55 8.79 -20.35 54.29
N ALA A 56 8.34 -19.54 53.32
CA ALA A 56 8.51 -18.10 53.35
C ALA A 56 7.89 -17.47 54.61
N GLN A 57 8.50 -16.42 55.14
CA GLN A 57 7.94 -15.68 56.27
C GLN A 57 6.79 -14.79 55.81
N ASP A 58 5.79 -14.60 56.68
CA ASP A 58 4.68 -13.68 56.43
C ASP A 58 5.22 -12.28 56.06
N PRO A 59 4.70 -11.62 55.01
CA PRO A 59 5.20 -10.33 54.56
C PRO A 59 5.00 -9.24 55.61
N GLU A 60 6.08 -8.52 55.95
CA GLU A 60 6.06 -7.44 56.95
C GLU A 60 5.92 -6.06 56.31
N VAL A 61 5.15 -5.17 56.94
CA VAL A 61 5.06 -3.76 56.53
C VAL A 61 6.33 -3.06 57.00
N VAL A 62 7.21 -2.73 56.05
CA VAL A 62 8.51 -2.07 56.30
C VAL A 62 8.41 -0.54 56.35
N GLY A 63 7.34 0.02 55.77
CA GLY A 63 7.07 1.45 55.76
C GLY A 63 5.77 1.79 55.04
N TRP A 64 5.54 3.08 54.85
CA TRP A 64 4.41 3.60 54.08
C TRP A 64 4.80 4.89 53.35
N ILE A 65 4.18 5.14 52.20
CA ILE A 65 4.40 6.32 51.36
C ILE A 65 3.18 7.24 51.49
N ASP A 66 3.39 8.53 51.72
CA ASP A 66 2.37 9.56 51.50
C ASP A 66 2.35 9.93 50.00
N PRO A 67 1.32 9.55 49.23
CA PRO A 67 1.30 9.78 47.80
C PRO A 67 1.10 11.25 47.42
N ALA A 68 0.64 12.10 48.35
CA ALA A 68 0.55 13.55 48.11
C ALA A 68 1.91 14.26 48.23
N THR A 69 2.94 13.58 48.75
CA THR A 69 4.30 14.15 48.93
C THR A 69 5.43 13.24 48.44
N GLY A 70 5.12 12.04 47.91
CA GLY A 70 6.09 10.99 47.57
C GLY A 70 6.92 10.47 48.76
N THR A 71 6.62 10.88 49.99
CA THR A 71 7.53 10.68 51.13
C THR A 71 7.36 9.29 51.75
N PHE A 72 8.38 8.43 51.61
CA PHE A 72 8.47 7.17 52.34
C PHE A 72 8.81 7.39 53.82
N THR A 73 7.99 6.82 54.71
CA THR A 73 8.19 6.77 56.16
C THR A 73 8.40 5.31 56.59
N PRO A 74 9.61 4.93 57.08
CA PRO A 74 9.86 3.57 57.56
C PRO A 74 9.13 3.26 58.87
N GLY A 75 8.67 2.01 59.02
CA GLY A 75 7.95 1.52 60.18
C GLY A 75 6.46 1.25 59.95
N PRO A 76 5.70 0.93 61.01
CA PRO A 76 4.29 0.57 60.87
C PRO A 76 3.45 1.76 60.36
N ALA A 77 2.38 1.42 59.65
CA ALA A 77 1.37 2.37 59.20
C ALA A 77 0.83 3.23 60.36
N PRO A 78 0.40 4.48 60.10
CA PRO A 78 -0.28 5.30 61.10
C PRO A 78 -1.51 4.57 61.63
N ALA A 79 -1.68 4.53 62.96
CA ALA A 79 -2.74 3.74 63.61
C ALA A 79 -4.16 4.27 63.33
N ASP A 80 -4.28 5.40 62.64
CA ASP A 80 -5.51 6.03 62.15
C ASP A 80 -5.79 5.81 60.66
N ALA A 81 -4.95 5.05 59.94
CA ALA A 81 -5.15 4.67 58.54
C ALA A 81 -6.12 3.48 58.39
N GLY A 82 -7.20 3.67 57.64
CA GLY A 82 -8.18 2.65 57.25
C GLY A 82 -8.51 2.74 55.75
N PRO A 83 -9.45 1.96 55.19
CA PRO A 83 -9.77 2.03 53.75
C PRO A 83 -10.18 3.44 53.29
N CYS A 84 -9.73 3.85 52.09
CA CYS A 84 -10.08 5.13 51.48
C CYS A 84 -11.45 5.14 50.81
N ASP A 85 -12.15 6.28 50.88
CA ASP A 85 -13.41 6.51 50.14
C ASP A 85 -13.24 7.44 48.91
N THR A 86 -12.17 8.27 48.80
CA THR A 86 -12.13 9.36 47.79
C THR A 86 -10.74 9.82 47.26
N GLY A 87 -9.63 9.10 47.46
CA GLY A 87 -8.30 9.59 47.03
C GLY A 87 -7.28 8.51 46.68
N CYS A 88 -6.95 8.40 45.39
CA CYS A 88 -6.27 7.27 44.74
C CYS A 88 -7.08 5.96 44.83
N VAL A 89 -7.59 5.47 43.70
CA VAL A 89 -8.34 4.19 43.66
C VAL A 89 -7.52 3.03 43.12
N ASP A 90 -6.46 3.30 42.35
CA ASP A 90 -5.49 2.28 41.94
C ASP A 90 -4.10 2.92 41.79
N THR A 91 -3.06 2.08 41.74
CA THR A 91 -1.68 2.51 41.49
C THR A 91 -1.01 1.62 40.46
N ILE A 92 -0.52 2.22 39.37
CA ILE A 92 0.21 1.55 38.30
C ILE A 92 1.71 1.74 38.56
N CYS A 93 2.50 0.68 38.42
CA CYS A 93 3.96 0.77 38.43
C CYS A 93 4.46 0.55 37.00
N VAL A 94 5.14 1.54 36.43
CA VAL A 94 5.69 1.50 35.06
C VAL A 94 7.21 1.41 35.19
N GLN A 95 7.82 0.36 34.62
CA GLN A 95 9.28 0.29 34.54
C GLN A 95 9.76 1.15 33.35
N ARG A 96 10.82 1.92 33.57
CA ARG A 96 11.43 2.84 32.61
C ARG A 96 12.94 2.61 32.58
N CYS A 97 13.56 3.01 31.48
CA CYS A 97 15.00 2.94 31.30
C CYS A 97 15.63 4.31 31.49
N ASP A 98 16.80 4.35 32.12
CA ASP A 98 17.61 5.54 32.28
C ASP A 98 19.00 5.26 31.73
N ASP A 99 19.47 6.16 30.89
CA ASP A 99 20.82 6.20 30.39
C ASP A 99 21.65 7.11 31.33
N THR A 100 22.31 6.49 32.29
CA THR A 100 23.07 7.17 33.34
C THR A 100 24.44 7.67 32.92
N ASP A 101 24.96 7.26 31.75
CA ASP A 101 26.26 7.69 31.22
C ASP A 101 26.22 8.46 29.88
N GLY A 102 25.06 8.47 29.21
CA GLY A 102 24.76 9.33 28.07
C GLY A 102 25.10 8.72 26.71
N ASP A 103 25.24 7.39 26.61
CA ASP A 103 25.59 6.69 25.38
C ASP A 103 24.39 6.37 24.46
N GLY A 104 23.17 6.62 24.93
CA GLY A 104 21.91 6.35 24.24
C GLY A 104 21.33 4.95 24.52
N ALA A 105 22.02 4.11 25.28
CA ALA A 105 21.55 2.79 25.69
C ALA A 105 21.06 2.78 27.14
N ALA A 106 20.05 1.96 27.42
CA ALA A 106 19.54 1.74 28.76
C ALA A 106 20.57 0.99 29.62
N ASN A 107 21.28 1.70 30.51
CA ASN A 107 22.26 1.12 31.43
C ASN A 107 21.76 1.02 32.89
N ALA A 108 20.64 1.69 33.22
CA ALA A 108 19.87 1.49 34.45
C ALA A 108 18.37 1.34 34.14
N THR A 109 17.63 0.68 35.05
CA THR A 109 16.16 0.62 34.99
C THR A 109 15.54 1.11 36.28
N TYR A 110 14.59 2.02 36.19
CA TYR A 110 13.87 2.57 37.33
C TYR A 110 12.36 2.32 37.19
N ASN A 111 11.61 2.59 38.25
CA ASN A 111 10.17 2.40 38.31
C ASN A 111 9.48 3.71 38.65
N GLU A 112 8.40 4.01 37.94
CA GLU A 112 7.50 5.11 38.20
C GLU A 112 6.19 4.57 38.77
N LEU A 113 5.84 5.01 39.99
CA LEU A 113 4.56 4.72 40.61
C LEU A 113 3.58 5.85 40.29
N TRP A 114 2.53 5.55 39.54
CA TRP A 114 1.47 6.47 39.14
C TRP A 114 0.19 6.18 39.91
N CYS A 115 -0.44 7.21 40.47
CA CYS A 115 -1.75 7.12 41.11
C CYS A 115 -2.87 7.34 40.07
N VAL A 116 -3.87 6.47 40.05
CA VAL A 116 -5.07 6.61 39.21
C VAL A 116 -6.25 7.10 40.08
N ARG A 117 -6.92 8.16 39.63
CA ARG A 117 -8.08 8.75 40.31
C ARG A 117 -9.39 8.28 39.67
N LEU A 118 -10.50 8.45 40.41
CA LEU A 118 -11.85 8.03 39.98
C LEU A 118 -12.36 8.72 38.72
N ASP A 119 -11.82 9.90 38.39
CA ASP A 119 -12.12 10.67 37.19
C ASP A 119 -11.22 10.30 35.99
N GLY A 120 -10.42 9.25 36.11
CA GLY A 120 -9.48 8.79 35.07
C GLY A 120 -8.16 9.57 35.02
N THR A 121 -7.98 10.62 35.84
CA THR A 121 -6.71 11.36 35.86
C THR A 121 -5.61 10.57 36.56
N THR A 122 -4.39 10.65 36.02
CA THR A 122 -3.19 10.03 36.59
C THR A 122 -2.23 11.08 37.16
N GLU A 123 -1.46 10.71 38.18
CA GLU A 123 -0.49 11.58 38.84
C GLU A 123 0.75 10.76 39.23
N LEU A 124 1.95 11.19 38.81
CA LEU A 124 3.20 10.54 39.19
C LEU A 124 3.48 10.78 40.68
N VAL A 125 3.58 9.69 41.45
CA VAL A 125 3.76 9.70 42.90
C VAL A 125 5.23 9.59 43.30
N LEU A 126 5.97 8.67 42.67
CA LEU A 126 7.35 8.36 43.05
C LEU A 126 8.10 7.72 41.89
N THR A 127 9.36 8.10 41.73
CA THR A 127 10.33 7.45 40.86
C THR A 127 11.39 6.77 41.72
N TYR A 128 11.72 5.49 41.50
CA TYR A 128 12.62 4.70 42.36
C TYR A 128 13.36 3.57 41.62
N GLU A 129 14.57 3.25 42.06
CA GLU A 129 15.41 2.18 41.49
C GLU A 129 15.47 1.00 42.47
N GLY A 130 14.69 -0.06 42.19
CA GLY A 130 14.64 -1.31 42.97
C GLY A 130 13.98 -1.21 44.36
N ASP A 131 14.42 -0.30 45.24
CA ASP A 131 13.86 -0.10 46.58
C ASP A 131 13.08 1.22 46.66
N PRO A 132 11.73 1.20 46.81
CA PRO A 132 10.90 2.41 46.86
C PRO A 132 11.11 3.27 48.11
N SER A 133 12.00 2.88 49.04
CA SER A 133 12.49 3.77 50.09
C SER A 133 13.60 4.73 49.65
N GLN A 134 14.13 4.56 48.44
CA GLN A 134 15.16 5.41 47.84
C GLN A 134 14.63 6.05 46.55
N PRO A 135 14.23 7.33 46.58
CA PRO A 135 13.81 8.05 45.38
C PRO A 135 14.96 8.13 44.38
N TYR A 136 14.66 7.75 43.14
CA TYR A 136 15.55 7.83 42.00
C TYR A 136 15.23 9.08 41.19
N THR A 137 16.26 9.78 40.70
CA THR A 137 16.10 10.92 39.79
C THR A 137 16.82 10.55 38.50
N PRO A 138 16.08 10.25 37.41
CA PRO A 138 16.67 9.88 36.14
C PRO A 138 17.63 10.95 35.61
N VAL A 139 18.71 10.49 34.96
CA VAL A 139 19.76 11.32 34.39
C VAL A 139 19.48 11.63 32.93
N SER A 140 19.06 10.63 32.16
CA SER A 140 18.62 10.72 30.77
C SER A 140 17.60 9.59 30.50
N PRO A 141 16.29 9.80 30.76
CA PRO A 141 15.26 8.83 30.44
C PRO A 141 15.31 8.44 28.96
N VAL A 142 15.35 7.14 28.69
CA VAL A 142 15.31 6.55 27.35
C VAL A 142 14.19 5.51 27.28
N ASP A 143 13.62 5.30 26.11
CA ASP A 143 12.70 4.19 25.90
C ASP A 143 13.47 2.87 25.95
N CYS A 144 12.94 1.89 26.67
CA CYS A 144 13.52 0.55 26.72
C CYS A 144 13.38 -0.12 25.34
N GLU A 145 14.39 -0.86 24.89
CA GLU A 145 14.41 -1.54 23.58
C GLU A 145 13.55 -2.84 23.56
N TYR A 146 12.30 -2.71 24.00
CA TYR A 146 11.20 -3.65 23.79
C TYR A 146 10.03 -2.85 23.19
N GLY A 147 10.13 -2.59 21.88
CA GLY A 147 9.21 -1.70 21.17
C GLY A 147 7.81 -2.28 20.96
N CYS A 148 6.86 -1.83 21.76
CA CYS A 148 5.45 -1.68 21.38
C CYS A 148 4.89 -0.44 22.08
N VAL A 149 3.92 0.24 21.46
CA VAL A 149 3.05 1.15 22.21
C VAL A 149 2.33 0.31 23.25
N GLU A 150 2.55 0.57 24.55
CA GLU A 150 1.88 -0.21 25.60
C GLU A 150 0.41 0.20 25.70
N THR A 151 -0.40 -0.45 24.87
CA THR A 151 -1.85 -0.53 24.97
C THR A 151 -2.21 -1.68 25.90
N GLN A 152 -2.21 -1.41 27.20
CA GLN A 152 -2.58 -2.38 28.22
C GLN A 152 -4.10 -2.44 28.34
N THR A 153 -4.71 -3.59 28.01
CA THR A 153 -6.16 -3.80 28.14
C THR A 153 -6.47 -4.66 29.37
N TYR A 154 -7.10 -4.05 30.37
CA TYR A 154 -7.48 -4.68 31.62
C TYR A 154 -8.93 -5.15 31.57
N MET A 155 -9.20 -6.43 31.87
CA MET A 155 -10.57 -6.87 32.15
C MET A 155 -10.95 -6.49 33.58
N LEU A 156 -11.84 -5.50 33.69
CA LEU A 156 -12.30 -4.93 34.94
C LEU A 156 -13.80 -5.19 35.13
N CYS A 157 -14.24 -5.11 36.37
CA CYS A 157 -15.57 -5.47 36.83
C CYS A 157 -16.16 -4.25 37.60
N ASP A 158 -17.34 -3.77 37.23
CA ASP A 158 -18.10 -2.72 37.94
C ASP A 158 -19.48 -3.20 38.43
N ASP A 159 -20.37 -2.31 38.92
CA ASP A 159 -21.72 -2.69 39.41
C ASP A 159 -22.66 -3.20 38.29
N THR A 160 -22.30 -3.02 37.02
CA THR A 160 -23.07 -3.42 35.83
C THR A 160 -22.51 -4.66 35.13
N GLY A 161 -21.21 -4.92 35.25
CA GLY A 161 -20.59 -6.17 34.79
C GLY A 161 -19.09 -6.09 34.52
N THR A 162 -18.59 -7.11 33.82
CA THR A 162 -17.25 -7.14 33.23
C THR A 162 -17.17 -6.25 32.00
N PHE A 163 -16.11 -5.45 31.91
CA PHE A 163 -15.78 -4.58 30.79
C PHE A 163 -14.26 -4.58 30.56
N LEU A 164 -13.80 -3.97 29.47
CA LEU A 164 -12.38 -3.82 29.12
C LEU A 164 -11.99 -2.35 29.29
N ARG A 165 -10.96 -2.07 30.10
CA ARG A 165 -10.32 -0.76 30.17
C ARG A 165 -9.01 -0.81 29.40
N ARG A 166 -8.95 -0.11 28.26
CA ARG A 166 -7.74 0.03 27.44
C ARG A 166 -7.02 1.31 27.87
N ILE A 167 -5.75 1.18 28.25
CA ILE A 167 -4.87 2.30 28.57
C ILE A 167 -3.74 2.29 27.55
N THR A 168 -3.68 3.31 26.71
CA THR A 168 -2.60 3.50 25.72
C THR A 168 -1.65 4.58 26.22
N ILE A 169 -0.37 4.24 26.30
CA ILE A 169 0.70 5.12 26.79
C ILE A 169 1.68 5.42 25.66
N GLY A 170 1.79 6.70 25.26
CA GLY A 170 2.73 7.15 24.22
C GLY A 170 2.91 8.66 24.24
N ALA A 171 4.11 9.14 23.86
CA ALA A 171 4.44 10.56 23.66
C ALA A 171 3.99 11.53 24.79
N GLY A 172 4.03 11.08 26.06
CA GLY A 172 3.65 11.92 27.21
C GLY A 172 2.15 12.16 27.40
N GLN A 173 1.28 11.47 26.65
CA GLN A 173 -0.15 11.40 26.91
C GLN A 173 -0.61 9.98 27.27
N HIS A 174 -1.68 9.91 28.05
CA HIS A 174 -2.36 8.67 28.41
C HIS A 174 -3.81 8.76 27.93
N ILE A 175 -4.24 7.80 27.11
CA ILE A 175 -5.63 7.67 26.66
C ILE A 175 -6.23 6.47 27.38
N VAL A 176 -7.38 6.67 28.02
CA VAL A 176 -8.13 5.62 28.73
C VAL A 176 -9.49 5.45 28.06
N GLU A 177 -9.74 4.26 27.54
CA GLU A 177 -11.01 3.88 26.90
C GLU A 177 -11.68 2.77 27.72
N ASP A 178 -12.95 2.98 28.07
CA ASP A 178 -13.80 1.94 28.67
C ASP A 178 -14.70 1.33 27.59
N LEU A 179 -14.58 0.03 27.39
CA LEU A 179 -15.19 -0.74 26.30
C LEU A 179 -15.92 -1.96 26.87
N ALA A 180 -16.99 -2.42 26.22
CA ALA A 180 -17.62 -3.69 26.56
C ALA A 180 -16.68 -4.86 26.26
N LEU A 181 -17.05 -6.08 26.66
CA LEU A 181 -16.26 -7.29 26.36
C LEU A 181 -16.10 -7.61 24.85
N ASP A 182 -16.80 -6.89 23.97
CA ASP A 182 -16.59 -6.96 22.52
C ASP A 182 -15.36 -6.15 22.05
N GLY A 183 -14.77 -5.31 22.91
CA GLY A 183 -13.61 -4.48 22.60
C GLY A 183 -13.89 -3.30 21.65
N LEU A 184 -15.17 -3.00 21.38
CA LEU A 184 -15.61 -2.03 20.37
C LEU A 184 -16.72 -1.08 20.87
N THR A 185 -17.67 -1.58 21.68
CA THR A 185 -18.78 -0.76 22.18
C THR A 185 -18.32 0.03 23.41
N PRO A 186 -18.45 1.37 23.46
CA PRO A 186 -18.09 2.14 24.65
C PRO A 186 -18.90 1.74 25.89
N HIS A 187 -18.22 1.45 27.00
CA HIS A 187 -18.82 1.10 28.30
C HIS A 187 -18.85 2.32 29.21
N THR A 188 -20.00 2.58 29.84
CA THR A 188 -20.12 3.65 30.84
C THR A 188 -19.95 3.07 32.24
N VAL A 189 -18.79 3.29 32.85
CA VAL A 189 -18.48 2.78 34.18
C VAL A 189 -19.48 3.27 35.23
N SER A 190 -20.01 2.33 36.02
CA SER A 190 -20.95 2.59 37.10
C SER A 190 -20.59 1.78 38.34
N GLY A 191 -20.31 2.45 39.45
CA GLY A 191 -19.96 1.81 40.72
C GLY A 191 -18.46 1.81 41.02
N THR A 192 -18.00 0.78 41.73
CA THR A 192 -16.57 0.59 42.06
C THR A 192 -15.93 -0.41 41.10
N VAL A 193 -14.75 -0.08 40.57
CA VAL A 193 -14.03 -0.88 39.58
C VAL A 193 -12.99 -1.80 40.25
N GLY A 194 -12.82 -3.03 39.77
CA GLY A 194 -11.76 -3.95 40.19
C GLY A 194 -11.46 -5.07 39.18
N ALA A 195 -10.33 -5.77 39.32
CA ALA A 195 -9.85 -6.75 38.33
C ALA A 195 -10.59 -8.10 38.32
N CYS A 196 -10.67 -8.72 37.14
CA CYS A 196 -11.22 -10.06 36.88
C CYS A 196 -10.06 -11.02 36.43
N ALA A 197 -10.20 -12.37 36.47
CA ALA A 197 -9.02 -13.29 36.55
C ALA A 197 -8.71 -14.23 35.33
N GLY A 198 -7.44 -14.26 34.85
CA GLY A 198 -6.78 -15.25 33.95
C GLY A 198 -6.61 -14.82 32.46
N ASP A 199 -5.67 -15.28 31.60
CA ASP A 199 -4.43 -16.13 31.66
C ASP A 199 -3.55 -15.86 30.37
N GLY A 200 -2.33 -16.44 30.15
CA GLY A 200 -1.44 -16.08 28.97
C GLY A 200 -0.36 -17.09 28.45
N SER A 201 0.43 -16.73 27.40
CA SER A 201 1.51 -17.54 26.73
C SER A 201 2.50 -16.73 25.81
N PRO A 202 3.78 -17.16 25.53
CA PRO A 202 4.83 -16.42 24.75
C PRO A 202 5.44 -17.13 23.48
N CYS A 203 6.55 -16.62 22.88
CA CYS A 203 7.23 -17.07 21.61
C CYS A 203 8.79 -16.80 21.57
N GLU A 204 9.61 -17.46 20.71
CA GLU A 204 11.13 -17.35 20.60
C GLU A 204 11.76 -17.64 19.18
N GLU A 205 13.04 -17.21 18.96
CA GLU A 205 14.12 -17.61 17.96
C GLU A 205 14.61 -16.59 16.83
N PRO A 206 15.93 -16.54 16.43
CA PRO A 206 16.55 -15.50 15.53
C PRO A 206 17.30 -15.97 14.21
N THR A 207 18.10 -15.10 13.54
CA THR A 207 18.59 -15.25 12.11
C THR A 207 20.13 -15.08 11.84
N THR A 208 20.56 -15.07 10.56
CA THR A 208 21.92 -15.43 9.99
C THR A 208 22.92 -14.27 9.63
N PRO A 209 24.25 -14.53 9.52
CA PRO A 209 25.32 -13.53 9.26
C PRO A 209 25.66 -13.23 7.77
N THR A 210 26.50 -12.21 7.50
CA THR A 210 26.90 -11.75 6.14
C THR A 210 28.41 -11.39 6.06
N ALA A 211 28.99 -11.25 4.86
CA ALA A 211 30.40 -10.92 4.66
C ALA A 211 30.61 -9.83 3.60
N THR A 212 31.76 -9.14 3.62
CA THR A 212 32.13 -8.09 2.64
C THR A 212 33.59 -8.21 2.21
N VAL A 213 33.87 -8.00 0.92
CA VAL A 213 35.20 -8.14 0.30
C VAL A 213 35.67 -6.83 -0.34
N GLY A 214 37.00 -6.68 -0.41
CA GLY A 214 37.65 -5.54 -1.08
C GLY A 214 39.00 -5.12 -0.47
N LEU A 215 39.49 -5.82 0.55
CA LEU A 215 40.69 -5.45 1.30
C LEU A 215 41.83 -6.46 1.11
N CYS A 216 43.06 -5.95 1.05
CA CYS A 216 44.30 -6.71 1.06
C CYS A 216 45.12 -6.37 2.29
N LEU A 217 45.79 -7.36 2.88
CA LEU A 217 46.90 -7.13 3.81
C LEU A 217 48.04 -6.39 3.09
N ALA A 218 48.95 -5.76 3.85
CA ALA A 218 50.05 -4.96 3.31
C ALA A 218 51.06 -5.73 2.43
N ASP A 219 50.99 -7.07 2.38
CA ASP A 219 51.76 -7.92 1.46
C ASP A 219 51.02 -8.29 0.16
N GLY A 220 49.78 -7.82 -0.02
CA GLY A 220 48.93 -8.08 -1.18
C GLY A 220 48.00 -9.29 -1.04
N THR A 221 47.92 -9.91 0.14
CA THR A 221 47.02 -11.05 0.40
C THR A 221 45.57 -10.58 0.53
N PRO A 222 44.63 -11.01 -0.34
CA PRO A 222 43.21 -10.63 -0.26
C PRO A 222 42.52 -11.23 0.97
N ILE A 223 41.62 -10.46 1.59
CA ILE A 223 40.84 -10.88 2.76
C ILE A 223 39.36 -10.54 2.61
N ALA A 224 38.50 -11.37 3.21
CA ALA A 224 37.07 -11.10 3.42
C ALA A 224 36.80 -10.78 4.89
N VAL A 225 35.95 -9.81 5.17
CA VAL A 225 35.53 -9.46 6.54
C VAL A 225 34.19 -10.12 6.85
N ILE A 226 34.11 -10.83 7.97
CA ILE A 226 32.89 -11.46 8.49
C ILE A 226 32.22 -10.49 9.49
N ILE A 227 30.92 -10.29 9.34
CA ILE A 227 30.09 -9.50 10.25
C ILE A 227 28.81 -10.26 10.60
N THR A 228 28.57 -10.43 11.90
CA THR A 228 27.38 -11.12 12.43
C THR A 228 26.41 -10.08 12.99
N ARG A 229 25.11 -10.39 12.95
CA ARG A 229 24.07 -9.54 13.50
C ARG A 229 23.20 -10.34 14.47
N ASP A 230 23.05 -9.83 15.68
CA ASP A 230 22.25 -10.48 16.72
C ASP A 230 20.77 -10.02 16.71
N CYS A 231 19.99 -10.57 17.64
CA CYS A 231 18.55 -10.29 17.80
C CYS A 231 18.25 -8.80 18.12
N THR A 232 19.26 -8.06 18.58
CA THR A 232 19.20 -6.61 18.86
C THR A 232 19.74 -5.77 17.70
N GLY A 233 20.06 -6.39 16.56
CA GLY A 233 20.49 -5.68 15.35
C GLY A 233 21.92 -5.13 15.42
N ILE A 234 22.70 -5.46 16.46
CA ILE A 234 24.10 -5.04 16.61
C ILE A 234 24.94 -5.79 15.59
N VAL A 235 25.74 -5.07 14.80
CA VAL A 235 26.66 -5.66 13.84
C VAL A 235 28.05 -5.78 14.48
N THR A 236 28.45 -6.99 14.85
CA THR A 236 29.81 -7.26 15.35
C THR A 236 30.70 -7.74 14.20
N GLN A 237 31.88 -7.14 14.08
CA GLN A 237 32.93 -7.71 13.22
C GLN A 237 33.64 -8.81 13.99
N ASP A 238 33.34 -10.06 13.63
CA ASP A 238 33.82 -11.22 14.36
C ASP A 238 35.25 -11.60 13.92
N GLY A 239 35.59 -11.36 12.65
CA GLY A 239 36.91 -11.68 12.10
C GLY A 239 37.10 -11.36 10.62
N TRP A 240 38.15 -11.94 10.05
CA TRP A 240 38.44 -11.92 8.61
C TRP A 240 39.05 -13.24 8.12
N VAL A 241 38.82 -13.58 6.86
CA VAL A 241 39.32 -14.79 6.19
C VAL A 241 40.39 -14.41 5.18
N ASP A 242 41.56 -15.05 5.23
CA ASP A 242 42.55 -15.03 4.14
C ASP A 242 41.99 -15.81 2.94
N LEU A 243 41.65 -15.09 1.86
CA LEU A 243 41.05 -15.67 0.64
C LEU A 243 42.04 -16.51 -0.18
N THR A 244 43.33 -16.49 0.15
CA THR A 244 44.37 -17.32 -0.48
C THR A 244 44.55 -18.66 0.22
N THR A 245 44.22 -18.74 1.51
CA THR A 245 44.43 -19.96 2.33
C THR A 245 43.17 -20.51 2.99
N GLY A 246 42.03 -19.81 2.92
CA GLY A 246 40.79 -20.13 3.62
C GLY A 246 40.88 -19.98 5.15
N ALA A 247 41.89 -19.26 5.67
CA ALA A 247 42.16 -19.23 7.11
C ALA A 247 41.43 -18.06 7.78
N TYR A 248 40.49 -18.37 8.69
CA TYR A 248 39.82 -17.38 9.53
C TYR A 248 40.71 -16.89 10.67
N THR A 249 40.71 -15.58 10.90
CA THR A 249 41.36 -14.89 12.01
C THR A 249 40.34 -14.00 12.73
N PRO A 250 40.02 -14.26 14.02
CA PRO A 250 39.05 -13.44 14.75
C PRO A 250 39.60 -12.05 15.12
N GLY A 251 38.71 -11.05 15.13
CA GLY A 251 38.99 -9.64 15.40
C GLY A 251 39.22 -8.78 14.15
N THR A 252 39.49 -7.48 14.36
CA THR A 252 39.68 -6.51 13.26
C THR A 252 40.96 -6.78 12.44
N PRO A 253 41.00 -6.39 11.15
CA PRO A 253 42.15 -6.59 10.30
C PRO A 253 43.29 -5.63 10.69
N PRO A 254 44.55 -5.93 10.32
CA PRO A 254 45.67 -5.00 10.50
C PRO A 254 45.38 -3.63 9.88
N ALA A 255 45.71 -2.55 10.59
CA ALA A 255 45.34 -1.18 10.21
C ALA A 255 46.01 -0.65 8.92
N ASP A 256 46.87 -1.45 8.31
CA ASP A 256 47.53 -1.25 7.01
C ASP A 256 46.86 -2.02 5.86
N THR A 257 45.62 -2.50 6.04
CA THR A 257 44.79 -3.04 4.95
C THR A 257 44.28 -1.94 4.01
N GLY A 258 44.27 -2.22 2.71
CA GLY A 258 43.79 -1.30 1.67
C GLY A 258 43.24 -2.02 0.43
N PRO A 259 42.67 -1.30 -0.54
CA PRO A 259 42.00 -1.90 -1.70
C PRO A 259 42.97 -2.68 -2.59
N CYS A 260 42.54 -3.87 -3.01
CA CYS A 260 43.30 -4.80 -3.85
C CYS A 260 43.27 -4.47 -5.35
N ASP A 261 44.33 -4.85 -6.06
CA ASP A 261 44.27 -5.26 -7.48
C ASP A 261 44.40 -6.79 -7.50
N THR A 262 43.28 -7.51 -7.42
CA THR A 262 43.24 -8.98 -7.27
C THR A 262 42.36 -9.65 -8.29
N THR A 263 42.70 -10.91 -8.60
CA THR A 263 41.91 -11.72 -9.54
C THR A 263 40.53 -12.09 -9.03
N CYS A 264 40.33 -12.15 -7.70
CA CYS A 264 39.01 -12.23 -7.07
C CYS A 264 38.42 -10.81 -7.01
N VAL A 265 37.24 -10.62 -7.61
CA VAL A 265 36.54 -9.32 -7.67
C VAL A 265 35.28 -9.28 -6.82
N ASP A 266 34.75 -10.44 -6.43
CA ASP A 266 33.53 -10.54 -5.63
C ASP A 266 33.51 -11.84 -4.81
N THR A 267 32.64 -11.92 -3.80
CA THR A 267 32.35 -13.18 -3.09
C THR A 267 30.86 -13.35 -2.82
N VAL A 268 30.39 -14.57 -3.06
CA VAL A 268 28.98 -14.97 -2.90
C VAL A 268 28.87 -15.98 -1.77
N CYS A 269 27.91 -15.82 -0.86
CA CYS A 269 27.65 -16.76 0.24
C CYS A 269 26.34 -17.51 -0.02
N VAL A 270 26.40 -18.84 -0.14
CA VAL A 270 25.26 -19.69 -0.51
C VAL A 270 24.91 -20.62 0.64
N GLN A 271 23.67 -20.57 1.14
CA GLN A 271 23.19 -21.51 2.15
C GLN A 271 22.79 -22.85 1.50
N ARG A 272 23.15 -23.96 2.16
CA ARG A 272 22.98 -25.35 1.73
C ARG A 272 22.45 -26.20 2.87
N CYS A 273 21.97 -27.39 2.56
CA CYS A 273 21.45 -28.37 3.52
C CYS A 273 22.29 -29.65 3.49
N ASP A 274 22.41 -30.32 4.64
CA ASP A 274 23.09 -31.60 4.81
C ASP A 274 22.17 -32.61 5.50
N ASP A 275 22.04 -33.78 4.90
CA ASP A 275 21.37 -34.97 5.44
C ASP A 275 22.43 -35.76 6.23
N THR A 276 22.46 -35.60 7.55
CA THR A 276 23.55 -36.14 8.38
C THR A 276 23.31 -37.58 8.81
N ASP A 277 22.05 -38.03 8.82
CA ASP A 277 21.68 -39.41 9.20
C ASP A 277 21.36 -40.34 8.01
N GLY A 278 21.12 -39.77 6.83
CA GLY A 278 21.00 -40.45 5.54
C GLY A 278 19.58 -40.88 5.17
N ASP A 279 18.54 -40.23 5.71
CA ASP A 279 17.14 -40.58 5.46
C ASP A 279 16.53 -39.88 4.22
N GLY A 280 17.23 -38.89 3.65
CA GLY A 280 16.81 -38.10 2.51
C GLY A 280 16.20 -36.73 2.85
N ALA A 281 16.08 -36.38 4.14
CA ALA A 281 15.67 -35.05 4.60
C ALA A 281 16.89 -34.21 5.05
N ALA A 282 16.72 -32.89 5.06
CA ALA A 282 17.74 -31.98 5.59
C ALA A 282 17.72 -31.97 7.12
N ASP A 283 18.77 -32.50 7.76
CA ASP A 283 18.94 -32.45 9.22
C ASP A 283 19.45 -31.07 9.68
N VAL A 284 20.38 -30.51 8.91
CA VAL A 284 21.07 -29.27 9.26
C VAL A 284 21.36 -28.39 8.05
N THR A 285 21.51 -27.08 8.29
CA THR A 285 21.97 -26.13 7.27
C THR A 285 23.44 -25.73 7.49
N TYR A 286 24.11 -25.39 6.40
CA TYR A 286 25.48 -24.86 6.37
C TYR A 286 25.61 -23.80 5.27
N ASN A 287 26.70 -23.04 5.26
CA ASN A 287 26.97 -21.99 4.28
C ASN A 287 28.26 -22.29 3.50
N GLU A 288 28.28 -21.91 2.22
CA GLU A 288 29.41 -21.97 1.31
C GLU A 288 29.81 -20.56 0.85
N LEU A 289 31.05 -20.14 1.08
CA LEU A 289 31.60 -18.88 0.59
C LEU A 289 32.41 -19.11 -0.68
N TRP A 290 31.99 -18.52 -1.79
CA TRP A 290 32.59 -18.65 -3.12
C TRP A 290 33.27 -17.33 -3.55
N CYS A 291 34.47 -17.41 -4.10
CA CYS A 291 35.17 -16.28 -4.75
C CYS A 291 34.89 -16.27 -6.25
N VAL A 292 34.52 -15.10 -6.80
CA VAL A 292 34.30 -14.88 -8.24
C VAL A 292 35.49 -14.12 -8.83
N ARG A 293 36.04 -14.63 -9.93
CA ARG A 293 37.22 -14.03 -10.60
C ARG A 293 36.86 -13.27 -11.87
N MET A 294 37.70 -12.31 -12.27
CA MET A 294 37.49 -11.49 -13.49
C MET A 294 37.28 -12.30 -14.78
N ASP A 295 37.89 -13.50 -14.87
CA ASP A 295 37.75 -14.39 -16.01
C ASP A 295 36.44 -15.21 -16.00
N GLY A 296 35.57 -14.99 -15.03
CA GLY A 296 34.30 -15.70 -14.82
C GLY A 296 34.44 -17.01 -14.07
N THR A 297 35.64 -17.39 -13.61
CA THR A 297 35.82 -18.61 -12.81
C THR A 297 35.44 -18.39 -11.34
N THR A 298 34.76 -19.37 -10.75
CA THR A 298 34.39 -19.40 -9.33
C THR A 298 35.24 -20.43 -8.57
N GLU A 299 35.54 -20.13 -7.31
CA GLU A 299 36.30 -21.03 -6.42
C GLU A 299 35.68 -21.05 -5.03
N LEU A 300 35.31 -22.24 -4.53
CA LEU A 300 34.81 -22.43 -3.16
C LEU A 300 35.95 -22.17 -2.17
N VAL A 301 35.78 -21.18 -1.30
CA VAL A 301 36.79 -20.72 -0.34
C VAL A 301 36.60 -21.38 1.03
N LEU A 302 35.35 -21.47 1.50
CA LEU A 302 35.04 -21.98 2.84
C LEU A 302 33.63 -22.60 2.88
N THR A 303 33.48 -23.65 3.70
CA THR A 303 32.19 -24.25 4.07
C THR A 303 32.09 -24.24 5.59
N TYR A 304 30.99 -23.77 6.18
CA TYR A 304 30.85 -23.60 7.64
C TYR A 304 29.40 -23.71 8.13
N GLN A 305 29.21 -24.04 9.41
CA GLN A 305 27.88 -24.23 10.02
C GLN A 305 27.68 -23.21 11.15
N GLY A 306 26.91 -22.16 10.89
CA GLY A 306 26.70 -21.05 11.83
C GLY A 306 27.94 -20.16 11.98
N ASP A 307 28.98 -20.66 12.66
CA ASP A 307 30.23 -19.96 12.94
C ASP A 307 31.30 -20.24 11.85
N PRO A 308 31.76 -19.24 11.07
CA PRO A 308 32.79 -19.42 10.05
C PRO A 308 34.20 -19.73 10.58
N SER A 309 34.41 -19.72 11.90
CA SER A 309 35.65 -20.18 12.52
C SER A 309 35.75 -21.71 12.64
N GLU A 310 34.64 -22.44 12.49
CA GLU A 310 34.59 -23.92 12.49
C GLU A 310 34.23 -24.46 11.09
N PRO A 311 35.22 -24.93 10.29
CA PRO A 311 34.96 -25.46 8.96
C PRO A 311 34.08 -26.70 8.99
N TYR A 312 32.95 -26.64 8.29
CA TYR A 312 32.01 -27.74 8.16
C TYR A 312 32.34 -28.61 6.95
N THR A 313 32.29 -29.92 7.11
CA THR A 313 32.43 -30.89 6.00
C THR A 313 31.13 -31.68 5.90
N PRO A 314 30.26 -31.40 4.91
CA PRO A 314 28.97 -32.06 4.81
C PRO A 314 29.10 -33.56 4.52
N VAL A 315 28.15 -34.33 5.04
CA VAL A 315 28.10 -35.80 5.04
C VAL A 315 27.31 -36.32 3.84
N SER A 316 26.17 -35.70 3.54
CA SER A 316 25.32 -35.98 2.38
C SER A 316 24.55 -34.70 1.98
N PRO A 317 25.15 -33.81 1.16
CA PRO A 317 24.51 -32.58 0.72
C PRO A 317 23.17 -32.82 0.03
N VAL A 318 22.14 -32.07 0.44
CA VAL A 318 20.80 -32.06 -0.16
C VAL A 318 20.38 -30.62 -0.47
N ASP A 319 19.48 -30.44 -1.44
CA ASP A 319 18.96 -29.11 -1.76
C ASP A 319 17.91 -28.67 -0.72
N CYS A 320 18.03 -27.42 -0.25
CA CYS A 320 17.05 -26.83 0.64
C CYS A 320 15.79 -26.41 -0.14
N GLU A 321 14.60 -26.62 0.41
CA GLU A 321 13.30 -26.32 -0.22
C GLU A 321 13.05 -24.80 -0.47
N TYR A 322 13.97 -23.91 -0.05
CA TYR A 322 13.86 -22.44 -0.14
C TYR A 322 15.13 -21.72 -0.63
N GLY A 323 15.98 -22.36 -1.43
CA GLY A 323 17.19 -21.72 -1.99
C GLY A 323 16.89 -20.81 -3.19
N CYS A 324 17.12 -19.49 -3.07
CA CYS A 324 17.07 -18.56 -4.21
C CYS A 324 18.25 -18.79 -5.18
N VAL A 325 18.00 -18.68 -6.49
CA VAL A 325 19.06 -18.67 -7.51
C VAL A 325 19.65 -17.26 -7.60
N GLU A 326 20.92 -17.10 -7.27
CA GLU A 326 21.58 -15.80 -7.36
C GLU A 326 22.20 -15.59 -8.74
N THR A 327 21.95 -14.40 -9.32
CA THR A 327 22.47 -13.98 -10.61
C THR A 327 23.01 -12.56 -10.52
N ALA A 328 24.29 -12.38 -10.84
CA ALA A 328 24.95 -11.08 -10.92
C ALA A 328 25.24 -10.72 -12.39
N THR A 329 25.12 -9.44 -12.75
CA THR A 329 25.46 -8.96 -14.11
C THR A 329 26.40 -7.77 -14.01
N TYR A 330 27.52 -7.82 -14.73
CA TYR A 330 28.59 -6.81 -14.73
C TYR A 330 28.76 -6.22 -16.12
N GLN A 331 28.81 -4.88 -16.24
CA GLN A 331 29.15 -4.22 -17.51
C GLN A 331 30.67 -4.08 -17.65
N LEU A 332 31.20 -4.57 -18.76
CA LEU A 332 32.63 -4.66 -19.04
C LEU A 332 32.93 -4.20 -20.47
N CYS A 333 34.19 -3.91 -20.77
CA CYS A 333 34.70 -3.56 -22.09
C CYS A 333 35.69 -4.61 -22.56
N ASP A 334 35.70 -4.88 -23.86
CA ASP A 334 36.79 -5.56 -24.57
C ASP A 334 37.30 -4.70 -25.74
N ASP A 335 38.15 -5.26 -26.62
CA ASP A 335 38.76 -4.52 -27.74
C ASP A 335 37.73 -4.15 -28.84
N THR A 336 36.47 -4.61 -28.74
CA THR A 336 35.38 -4.34 -29.70
C THR A 336 34.30 -3.40 -29.17
N GLY A 337 34.23 -3.18 -27.85
CA GLY A 337 33.29 -2.24 -27.23
C GLY A 337 32.85 -2.68 -25.84
N MET A 338 31.79 -2.05 -25.34
CA MET A 338 31.16 -2.44 -24.08
C MET A 338 30.22 -3.63 -24.29
N PHE A 339 30.13 -4.50 -23.28
CA PHE A 339 29.28 -5.69 -23.25
C PHE A 339 28.88 -6.00 -21.80
N LEU A 340 27.92 -6.89 -21.60
CA LEU A 340 27.42 -7.34 -20.31
C LEU A 340 27.85 -8.79 -20.06
N ARG A 341 28.36 -9.09 -18.86
CA ARG A 341 28.67 -10.45 -18.40
C ARG A 341 27.73 -10.83 -17.27
N ARG A 342 26.85 -11.80 -17.51
CA ARG A 342 25.95 -12.38 -16.51
C ARG A 342 26.57 -13.66 -15.94
N ILE A 343 26.50 -13.82 -14.63
CA ILE A 343 26.94 -15.02 -13.90
C ILE A 343 25.77 -15.51 -13.04
N THR A 344 25.28 -16.71 -13.32
CA THR A 344 24.21 -17.37 -12.55
C THR A 344 24.79 -18.57 -11.81
N ILE A 345 24.47 -18.69 -10.51
CA ILE A 345 24.97 -19.74 -9.62
C ILE A 345 23.77 -20.55 -9.07
N GLY A 346 23.70 -21.84 -9.41
CA GLY A 346 22.64 -22.74 -8.94
C GLY A 346 23.03 -24.21 -9.06
N ALA A 347 22.54 -25.05 -8.13
CA ALA A 347 22.63 -26.52 -8.18
C ALA A 347 23.97 -27.14 -8.68
N GLY A 348 25.12 -26.57 -8.29
CA GLY A 348 26.45 -27.08 -8.66
C GLY A 348 26.89 -26.78 -10.10
N GLN A 349 26.17 -25.93 -10.84
CA GLN A 349 26.62 -25.36 -12.12
C GLN A 349 26.74 -23.83 -12.03
N HIS A 350 27.73 -23.30 -12.73
CA HIS A 350 27.89 -21.87 -12.97
C HIS A 350 27.73 -21.61 -14.47
N ILE A 351 26.83 -20.69 -14.83
CA ILE A 351 26.62 -20.28 -16.22
C ILE A 351 27.13 -18.85 -16.35
N VAL A 352 28.01 -18.62 -17.33
CA VAL A 352 28.53 -17.30 -17.68
C VAL A 352 28.06 -16.96 -19.09
N GLU A 353 27.31 -15.87 -19.22
CA GLU A 353 26.79 -15.39 -20.51
C GLU A 353 27.40 -14.01 -20.81
N ASP A 354 28.10 -13.92 -21.95
CA ASP A 354 28.55 -12.65 -22.50
C ASP A 354 27.52 -12.16 -23.52
N LEU A 355 26.97 -10.97 -23.29
CA LEU A 355 25.84 -10.36 -24.00
C LEU A 355 26.23 -8.95 -24.44
N ALA A 356 25.67 -8.43 -25.53
CA ALA A 356 25.89 -7.04 -25.92
C ALA A 356 25.20 -6.09 -24.92
N LEU A 357 25.40 -4.77 -25.06
CA LEU A 357 24.72 -3.78 -24.22
C LEU A 357 23.19 -3.84 -24.26
N ASP A 358 22.61 -4.52 -25.25
CA ASP A 358 21.16 -4.78 -25.34
C ASP A 358 20.67 -5.86 -24.36
N GLY A 359 21.57 -6.56 -23.65
CA GLY A 359 21.22 -7.61 -22.68
C GLY A 359 20.64 -8.89 -23.30
N LEU A 360 20.64 -9.00 -24.63
CA LEU A 360 19.91 -10.05 -25.38
C LEU A 360 20.77 -10.72 -26.47
N THR A 361 21.61 -9.97 -27.17
CA THR A 361 22.44 -10.49 -28.27
C THR A 361 23.72 -11.10 -27.69
N PRO A 362 24.03 -12.39 -27.93
CA PRO A 362 25.28 -12.98 -27.45
C PRO A 362 26.52 -12.25 -27.98
N HIS A 363 27.34 -11.72 -27.07
CA HIS A 363 28.58 -11.02 -27.38
C HIS A 363 29.74 -12.01 -27.41
N THR A 364 30.59 -11.91 -28.43
CA THR A 364 31.81 -12.71 -28.50
C THR A 364 32.95 -11.86 -27.96
N VAL A 365 33.45 -12.20 -26.77
CA VAL A 365 34.56 -11.46 -26.15
C VAL A 365 35.82 -11.52 -27.02
N VAL A 366 36.33 -10.35 -27.41
CA VAL A 366 37.53 -10.19 -28.23
C VAL A 366 38.50 -9.24 -27.51
N GLY A 367 39.63 -9.78 -27.04
CA GLY A 367 40.70 -8.98 -26.46
C GLY A 367 40.79 -9.09 -24.94
N THR A 368 41.10 -7.98 -24.28
CA THR A 368 41.26 -7.93 -22.81
C THR A 368 40.02 -7.33 -22.18
N VAL A 369 39.39 -8.05 -21.25
CA VAL A 369 38.20 -7.57 -20.54
C VAL A 369 38.59 -6.65 -19.39
N GLY A 370 37.93 -5.50 -19.25
CA GLY A 370 38.13 -4.53 -18.16
C GLY A 370 36.98 -3.53 -18.01
N ALA A 371 37.08 -2.58 -17.07
CA ALA A 371 36.05 -1.54 -16.90
C ALA A 371 36.13 -0.48 -18.02
N CYS A 372 34.96 0.02 -18.47
CA CYS A 372 34.86 0.95 -19.59
C CYS A 372 35.23 2.41 -19.23
N ALA A 373 35.84 3.12 -20.17
CA ALA A 373 36.09 4.56 -20.10
C ALA A 373 35.37 5.27 -21.28
N GLY A 374 34.71 6.40 -21.00
CA GLY A 374 33.75 7.01 -21.93
C GLY A 374 34.25 8.25 -22.68
N ASP A 375 34.30 8.14 -24.02
CA ASP A 375 34.45 9.24 -24.99
C ASP A 375 33.29 9.14 -26.02
N GLY A 376 32.60 10.24 -26.39
CA GLY A 376 31.27 10.19 -27.05
C GLY A 376 31.16 10.62 -28.53
N SER A 377 29.94 10.49 -29.10
CA SER A 377 29.46 11.08 -30.38
C SER A 377 27.91 10.99 -30.47
N PRO A 378 27.18 11.93 -31.13
CA PRO A 378 25.73 12.08 -30.92
C PRO A 378 24.78 11.65 -32.08
N CYS A 379 23.50 11.52 -31.72
CA CYS A 379 22.26 11.52 -32.53
C CYS A 379 21.71 10.19 -33.11
N GLU A 380 20.92 9.50 -32.29
CA GLU A 380 19.77 8.66 -32.71
C GLU A 380 18.53 9.10 -31.88
N GLU A 381 17.32 9.00 -32.47
CA GLU A 381 15.95 9.27 -31.95
C GLU A 381 15.27 10.67 -32.13
N PRO A 382 13.92 10.71 -32.38
CA PRO A 382 13.12 11.91 -32.67
C PRO A 382 12.43 12.56 -31.45
N THR A 383 11.97 13.80 -31.59
CA THR A 383 11.43 14.65 -30.50
C THR A 383 9.93 14.52 -30.19
N THR A 384 9.58 14.77 -28.93
CA THR A 384 8.24 14.73 -28.30
C THR A 384 7.15 15.57 -29.00
N PRO A 385 5.87 15.13 -29.04
CA PRO A 385 4.76 15.92 -29.58
C PRO A 385 4.49 17.20 -28.79
N THR A 386 4.10 18.28 -29.49
CA THR A 386 3.72 19.58 -28.90
C THR A 386 2.24 19.88 -29.20
N ALA A 387 1.52 20.46 -28.23
CA ALA A 387 0.12 20.84 -28.40
C ALA A 387 -0.06 22.38 -28.40
N THR A 388 -0.80 22.92 -29.38
CA THR A 388 -1.07 24.36 -29.50
C THR A 388 -2.54 24.66 -29.20
N VAL A 389 -2.81 25.56 -28.24
CA VAL A 389 -4.15 26.00 -27.81
C VAL A 389 -4.57 27.26 -28.57
N GLY A 390 -5.87 27.42 -28.88
CA GLY A 390 -6.40 28.68 -29.43
C GLY A 390 -7.62 28.56 -30.34
N LEU A 391 -8.09 27.34 -30.63
CA LEU A 391 -9.27 27.10 -31.45
C LEU A 391 -10.46 26.63 -30.60
N CYS A 392 -11.66 26.94 -31.06
CA CYS A 392 -12.95 26.48 -30.56
C CYS A 392 -13.70 25.77 -31.69
N LEU A 393 -14.40 24.68 -31.40
CA LEU A 393 -15.40 24.11 -32.32
C LEU A 393 -16.55 25.11 -32.55
N ALA A 394 -17.39 24.85 -33.56
CA ALA A 394 -18.49 25.73 -33.94
C ALA A 394 -19.59 25.92 -32.86
N ASP A 395 -19.54 25.14 -31.77
CA ASP A 395 -20.38 25.27 -30.58
C ASP A 395 -19.71 26.04 -29.42
N GLY A 396 -18.47 26.50 -29.60
CA GLY A 396 -17.67 27.19 -28.60
C GLY A 396 -16.74 26.28 -27.77
N THR A 397 -16.70 24.97 -28.02
CA THR A 397 -15.85 24.04 -27.25
C THR A 397 -14.36 24.24 -27.57
N PRO A 398 -13.50 24.62 -26.60
CA PRO A 398 -12.07 24.82 -26.84
C PRO A 398 -11.34 23.51 -27.20
N ILE A 399 -10.36 23.60 -28.10
CA ILE A 399 -9.52 22.50 -28.57
C ILE A 399 -8.04 22.90 -28.64
N ALA A 400 -7.15 21.91 -28.52
CA ALA A 400 -5.72 22.04 -28.79
C ALA A 400 -5.32 21.14 -29.97
N VAL A 401 -4.44 21.60 -30.85
CA VAL A 401 -3.92 20.83 -32.00
C VAL A 401 -2.58 20.20 -31.63
N VAL A 402 -2.42 18.90 -31.89
CA VAL A 402 -1.18 18.15 -31.58
C VAL A 402 -0.34 17.99 -32.85
N ILE A 403 0.94 18.33 -32.74
CA ILE A 403 1.93 18.25 -33.81
C ILE A 403 3.22 17.55 -33.34
N THR A 404 3.78 16.67 -34.17
CA THR A 404 5.10 16.07 -34.02
C THR A 404 6.04 16.59 -35.10
N ARG A 405 7.33 16.70 -34.78
CA ARG A 405 8.39 17.12 -35.72
C ARG A 405 9.38 15.98 -35.90
N ASP A 406 9.66 15.59 -37.14
CA ASP A 406 10.68 14.59 -37.45
C ASP A 406 12.10 15.18 -37.52
N CYS A 407 13.11 14.32 -37.62
CA CYS A 407 14.53 14.70 -37.67
C CYS A 407 14.95 15.49 -38.93
N THR A 408 14.03 15.71 -39.89
CA THR A 408 14.23 16.62 -41.04
C THR A 408 13.59 17.99 -40.84
N GLY A 409 12.94 18.20 -39.68
CA GLY A 409 12.17 19.40 -39.37
C GLY A 409 10.77 19.40 -39.98
N LEU A 410 10.30 18.27 -40.55
CA LEU A 410 8.95 18.16 -41.08
C LEU A 410 7.96 18.06 -39.92
N VAL A 411 6.98 18.97 -39.89
CA VAL A 411 5.91 18.96 -38.88
C VAL A 411 4.71 18.20 -39.43
N THR A 412 4.29 17.14 -38.74
CA THR A 412 3.03 16.43 -38.98
C THR A 412 2.01 16.84 -37.92
N GLN A 413 0.75 17.04 -38.33
CA GLN A 413 -0.35 17.16 -37.39
C GLN A 413 -0.94 15.77 -37.15
N ASP A 414 -0.85 15.31 -35.91
CA ASP A 414 -1.27 13.95 -35.54
C ASP A 414 -2.73 13.93 -35.09
N GLY A 415 -3.21 15.03 -34.50
CA GLY A 415 -4.61 15.17 -34.09
C GLY A 415 -4.98 16.50 -33.44
N TRP A 416 -6.05 16.46 -32.66
CA TRP A 416 -6.48 17.53 -31.76
C TRP A 416 -7.17 16.95 -30.52
N ILE A 417 -7.08 17.66 -29.40
CA ILE A 417 -7.67 17.33 -28.10
C ILE A 417 -8.84 18.27 -27.84
N ASN A 418 -9.98 17.74 -27.45
CA ASN A 418 -11.08 18.52 -26.89
C ASN A 418 -10.75 18.92 -25.44
N LEU A 419 -10.51 20.20 -25.17
CA LEU A 419 -10.03 20.67 -23.87
C LEU A 419 -11.10 20.67 -22.77
N THR A 420 -12.37 20.48 -23.12
CA THR A 420 -13.48 20.32 -22.16
C THR A 420 -13.69 18.86 -21.74
N THR A 421 -13.22 17.88 -22.53
CA THR A 421 -13.46 16.44 -22.28
C THR A 421 -12.21 15.57 -22.25
N GLY A 422 -11.03 16.15 -22.53
CA GLY A 422 -9.75 15.43 -22.65
C GLY A 422 -9.63 14.51 -23.87
N THR A 423 -10.68 14.38 -24.70
CA THR A 423 -10.69 13.39 -25.79
C THR A 423 -9.81 13.81 -26.97
N PHE A 424 -8.85 12.96 -27.33
CA PHE A 424 -8.02 13.10 -28.53
C PHE A 424 -8.73 12.54 -29.77
N SER A 425 -8.56 13.22 -30.90
CA SER A 425 -9.05 12.83 -32.22
C SER A 425 -7.95 12.95 -33.26
N THR A 426 -7.62 11.86 -33.94
CA THR A 426 -6.57 11.83 -34.98
C THR A 426 -6.95 12.64 -36.22
N GLY A 427 -5.99 13.37 -36.79
CA GLY A 427 -6.16 14.18 -38.01
C GLY A 427 -6.59 15.64 -37.75
N ALA A 428 -7.00 16.33 -38.81
CA ALA A 428 -7.36 17.76 -38.74
C ALA A 428 -8.66 18.01 -37.94
N PRO A 429 -8.85 19.22 -37.34
CA PRO A 429 -10.08 19.57 -36.67
C PRO A 429 -11.28 19.61 -37.64
N PRO A 430 -12.52 19.43 -37.15
CA PRO A 430 -13.72 19.61 -37.96
C PRO A 430 -13.74 20.97 -38.66
N ALA A 431 -14.08 20.98 -39.95
CA ALA A 431 -14.20 22.22 -40.71
C ALA A 431 -15.24 23.15 -40.07
N GLY A 432 -14.79 24.32 -39.60
CA GLY A 432 -15.58 25.23 -38.77
C GLY A 432 -15.04 25.46 -37.35
N ALA A 433 -13.90 24.85 -36.98
CA ALA A 433 -13.12 25.32 -35.84
C ALA A 433 -12.60 26.75 -36.09
N MET A 434 -12.73 27.64 -35.11
CA MET A 434 -12.46 29.08 -35.19
C MET A 434 -11.77 29.61 -33.93
N ALA A 435 -11.14 30.78 -33.97
CA ALA A 435 -10.55 31.38 -32.76
C ALA A 435 -11.64 31.70 -31.70
N CYS A 436 -11.32 31.47 -30.43
CA CYS A 436 -12.24 31.68 -29.31
C CYS A 436 -12.33 33.18 -28.93
N GLY A 437 -13.22 33.97 -29.55
CA GLY A 437 -13.48 35.36 -29.13
C GLY A 437 -14.08 36.29 -30.20
N ASP A 438 -14.32 37.56 -29.84
CA ASP A 438 -14.71 38.62 -30.79
C ASP A 438 -13.54 38.93 -31.75
N SER A 439 -13.82 38.97 -33.07
CA SER A 439 -12.81 38.94 -34.15
C SER A 439 -12.06 40.26 -34.43
N ARG A 440 -11.70 41.00 -33.38
CA ARG A 440 -10.92 42.25 -33.45
C ARG A 440 -9.72 42.16 -32.52
N ALA A 441 -8.55 41.95 -33.11
CA ALA A 441 -7.28 41.98 -32.39
C ALA A 441 -6.52 43.25 -32.76
N PHE A 442 -6.15 44.03 -31.75
CA PHE A 442 -5.03 44.94 -31.86
C PHE A 442 -3.78 44.10 -31.61
N GLU A 443 -2.99 43.87 -32.66
CA GLU A 443 -1.66 43.29 -32.47
C GLU A 443 -0.79 44.40 -31.87
N LEU A 444 -0.21 44.16 -30.69
CA LEU A 444 0.48 45.20 -29.91
C LEU A 444 1.90 45.47 -30.44
N ALA A 445 2.06 45.54 -31.76
CA ALA A 445 3.33 45.67 -32.50
C ALA A 445 3.97 47.08 -32.39
N GLY A 446 3.73 47.79 -31.29
CA GLY A 446 4.17 49.16 -31.05
C GLY A 446 3.40 50.23 -31.83
N ILE A 447 3.61 51.49 -31.43
CA ILE A 447 3.14 52.65 -32.20
C ILE A 447 4.08 52.86 -33.39
N LEU A 448 3.54 52.82 -34.60
CA LEU A 448 4.27 53.14 -35.83
C LEU A 448 4.16 54.64 -36.15
N CYS A 449 5.08 55.13 -36.99
CA CYS A 449 5.08 56.50 -37.47
C CYS A 449 4.82 56.54 -38.97
N ASP A 450 3.99 57.50 -39.40
CA ASP A 450 3.94 57.96 -40.78
C ASP A 450 5.05 59.00 -40.97
N VAL A 451 6.04 58.73 -41.82
CA VAL A 451 7.26 59.53 -41.98
C VAL A 451 7.35 60.05 -43.41
N ASP A 452 7.63 61.35 -43.60
CA ASP A 452 7.90 61.90 -44.94
C ASP A 452 9.25 61.37 -45.46
N PRO A 453 9.29 60.54 -46.52
CA PRO A 453 10.52 59.93 -47.00
C PRO A 453 11.51 60.93 -47.64
N ALA A 454 11.15 62.20 -47.80
CA ALA A 454 12.02 63.25 -48.30
C ALA A 454 12.65 64.14 -47.21
N THR A 455 12.09 64.15 -45.99
CA THR A 455 12.57 64.97 -44.87
C THR A 455 12.88 64.20 -43.59
N ASP A 456 12.43 62.93 -43.49
CA ASP A 456 12.47 62.10 -42.28
C ASP A 456 11.66 62.68 -41.10
N GLU A 457 10.69 63.56 -41.41
CA GLU A 457 9.79 64.19 -40.44
C GLU A 457 8.56 63.30 -40.16
N VAL A 458 8.22 63.11 -38.89
CA VAL A 458 7.04 62.35 -38.47
C VAL A 458 5.77 63.18 -38.74
N LEU A 459 4.95 62.71 -39.68
CA LEU A 459 3.67 63.29 -40.09
C LEU A 459 2.50 62.85 -39.19
N GLY A 460 2.67 61.76 -38.44
CA GLY A 460 1.75 61.34 -37.39
C GLY A 460 2.07 59.97 -36.82
N LEU A 461 1.46 59.65 -35.68
CA LEU A 461 1.51 58.34 -35.04
C LEU A 461 0.37 57.46 -35.54
N VAL A 462 0.61 56.16 -35.63
CA VAL A 462 -0.28 55.20 -36.29
C VAL A 462 -0.31 53.87 -35.53
N LEU A 463 -1.50 53.39 -35.22
CA LEU A 463 -1.78 52.01 -34.83
C LEU A 463 -2.34 51.22 -36.02
N VAL A 464 -2.13 49.90 -36.02
CA VAL A 464 -2.67 48.98 -37.03
C VAL A 464 -3.77 48.13 -36.39
N GLU A 465 -5.00 48.32 -36.82
CA GLU A 465 -6.16 47.51 -36.42
C GLU A 465 -6.40 46.42 -37.46
N TYR A 466 -6.41 45.16 -37.04
CA TYR A 466 -6.69 44.00 -37.87
C TYR A 466 -8.11 43.48 -37.60
N GLU A 467 -8.91 43.35 -38.66
CA GLU A 467 -10.23 42.71 -38.62
C GLU A 467 -10.12 41.34 -39.29
N TYR A 468 -10.57 40.29 -38.62
CA TYR A 468 -10.51 38.91 -39.13
C TYR A 468 -11.89 38.41 -39.57
N ASN A 469 -11.90 37.60 -40.62
CA ASN A 469 -13.07 36.85 -41.09
C ASN A 469 -13.36 35.70 -40.12
N ALA A 470 -14.59 35.17 -40.18
CA ALA A 470 -15.00 34.02 -39.37
C ALA A 470 -14.23 32.70 -39.66
N ASP A 471 -13.42 32.66 -40.72
CA ASP A 471 -12.51 31.55 -41.05
C ASP A 471 -11.06 31.78 -40.58
N GLY A 472 -10.81 32.83 -39.79
CA GLY A 472 -9.49 33.21 -39.31
C GLY A 472 -8.60 33.92 -40.35
N SER A 473 -9.05 34.07 -41.60
CA SER A 473 -8.32 34.87 -42.59
C SER A 473 -8.47 36.37 -42.32
N LEU A 474 -7.45 37.16 -42.65
CA LEU A 474 -7.50 38.61 -42.47
C LEU A 474 -8.55 39.25 -43.39
N ALA A 475 -9.57 39.90 -42.81
CA ALA A 475 -10.67 40.56 -43.53
C ALA A 475 -10.30 41.97 -43.97
N SER A 476 -9.75 42.78 -43.06
CA SER A 476 -9.32 44.15 -43.35
C SER A 476 -8.19 44.61 -42.42
N VAL A 477 -7.41 45.58 -42.89
CA VAL A 477 -6.40 46.30 -42.11
C VAL A 477 -6.75 47.77 -42.15
N ARG A 478 -6.76 48.43 -40.99
CA ARG A 478 -7.09 49.85 -40.87
C ARG A 478 -6.03 50.56 -40.03
N LEU A 479 -5.48 51.63 -40.58
CA LEU A 479 -4.61 52.53 -39.82
C LEU A 479 -5.48 53.41 -38.91
N VAL A 480 -5.07 53.58 -37.67
CA VAL A 480 -5.81 54.28 -36.62
C VAL A 480 -4.91 55.32 -35.97
N ASP A 481 -5.45 56.53 -35.77
CA ASP A 481 -4.80 57.60 -35.02
C ASP A 481 -4.88 57.27 -33.52
N PRO A 482 -3.75 57.05 -32.82
CA PRO A 482 -3.77 56.56 -31.44
C PRO A 482 -4.37 57.55 -30.43
N ALA A 483 -4.36 58.85 -30.74
CA ALA A 483 -4.91 59.88 -29.85
C ALA A 483 -6.44 60.03 -29.97
N THR A 484 -7.04 59.57 -31.07
CA THR A 484 -8.47 59.79 -31.37
C THR A 484 -9.28 58.53 -31.68
N GLY A 485 -8.62 57.39 -31.94
CA GLY A 485 -9.29 56.16 -32.38
C GLY A 485 -9.93 56.26 -33.77
N THR A 486 -9.65 57.33 -34.53
CA THR A 486 -10.21 57.55 -35.87
C THR A 486 -9.29 56.97 -36.95
N THR A 487 -9.83 56.69 -38.15
CA THR A 487 -9.01 56.14 -39.24
C THR A 487 -7.96 57.12 -39.72
N TYR A 488 -6.70 56.78 -39.52
CA TYR A 488 -5.57 57.52 -40.04
C TYR A 488 -5.42 57.27 -41.54
N THR A 489 -5.03 58.29 -42.30
CA THR A 489 -4.74 58.17 -43.73
C THR A 489 -3.27 58.51 -43.93
N LEU A 490 -2.50 57.53 -44.39
CA LEU A 490 -1.05 57.67 -44.60
C LEU A 490 -0.74 58.79 -45.61
N GLN A 491 0.21 59.65 -45.24
CA GLN A 491 0.66 60.84 -45.96
C GLN A 491 2.09 60.65 -46.50
N GLY A 492 2.92 59.87 -45.81
CA GLY A 492 4.27 59.46 -46.18
C GLY A 492 4.41 57.94 -46.25
N GLU A 493 5.43 57.38 -45.60
CA GLU A 493 5.66 55.94 -45.45
C GLU A 493 5.51 55.50 -43.99
N LEU A 494 4.81 54.38 -43.77
CA LEU A 494 4.68 53.76 -42.45
C LEU A 494 5.99 53.05 -42.08
N ARG A 495 6.60 53.46 -40.97
CA ARG A 495 7.88 52.94 -40.45
C ARG A 495 7.83 52.84 -38.93
N HIS A 496 8.82 52.17 -38.31
CA HIS A 496 9.08 52.40 -36.88
C HIS A 496 9.44 53.87 -36.65
N CYS A 497 9.03 54.41 -35.51
CA CYS A 497 9.28 55.81 -35.19
C CYS A 497 10.78 56.08 -35.04
N PRO A 498 11.31 57.19 -35.63
CA PRO A 498 12.69 57.60 -35.40
C PRO A 498 12.96 57.84 -33.90
N THR A 499 14.15 57.46 -33.44
CA THR A 499 14.60 57.68 -32.05
C THR A 499 14.51 59.16 -31.68
N GLY A 500 13.91 59.48 -30.53
CA GLY A 500 13.61 60.87 -30.12
C GLY A 500 12.25 61.40 -30.59
N THR A 501 11.36 60.53 -31.08
CA THR A 501 9.95 60.87 -31.31
C THR A 501 9.15 60.62 -30.03
N GLU A 502 8.47 61.66 -29.51
CA GLU A 502 7.61 61.55 -28.33
C GLU A 502 6.45 60.56 -28.59
N GLN A 503 6.58 59.33 -28.07
CA GLN A 503 5.53 58.32 -28.10
C GLN A 503 4.67 58.42 -26.83
N PRO A 504 3.33 58.51 -26.95
CA PRO A 504 2.44 58.50 -25.80
C PRO A 504 2.25 57.06 -25.33
N ASP A 505 3.23 56.55 -24.60
CA ASP A 505 3.09 55.29 -23.87
C ASP A 505 2.35 55.57 -22.54
N LEU A 506 1.29 54.80 -22.29
CA LEU A 506 0.27 55.09 -21.27
C LEU A 506 0.04 53.88 -20.36
N ASP A 507 0.67 53.90 -19.19
CA ASP A 507 0.45 52.89 -18.15
C ASP A 507 -0.77 53.25 -17.30
N LEU A 508 -1.81 52.43 -17.36
CA LEU A 508 -2.99 52.54 -16.49
C LEU A 508 -2.79 51.69 -15.22
N THR A 509 -2.76 52.32 -14.06
CA THR A 509 -2.68 51.66 -12.74
C THR A 509 -3.84 52.07 -11.85
N VAL A 510 -4.53 51.11 -11.22
CA VAL A 510 -5.55 51.41 -10.21
C VAL A 510 -4.86 51.72 -8.88
N LEU A 511 -5.21 52.86 -8.28
CA LEU A 511 -4.67 53.37 -7.02
C LEU A 511 -5.80 53.83 -6.11
N CYS A 512 -5.48 53.98 -4.82
CA CYS A 512 -6.41 54.39 -3.79
C CYS A 512 -5.98 55.72 -3.17
N ASP A 513 -6.88 56.70 -3.15
CA ASP A 513 -6.73 57.94 -2.40
C ASP A 513 -7.32 57.77 -0.99
N ILE A 514 -6.46 57.80 0.02
CA ILE A 514 -6.82 57.62 1.43
C ILE A 514 -6.94 58.99 2.10
N ALA A 515 -8.17 59.46 2.28
CA ALA A 515 -8.48 60.72 2.95
C ALA A 515 -8.10 60.69 4.44
N ALA A 516 -7.93 61.88 5.04
CA ALA A 516 -7.50 62.03 6.43
C ALA A 516 -8.49 61.50 7.50
N ASP A 517 -9.71 61.13 7.10
CA ASP A 517 -10.71 60.47 7.94
C ASP A 517 -10.78 58.94 7.74
N GLY A 518 -9.92 58.39 6.89
CA GLY A 518 -9.89 56.97 6.53
C GLY A 518 -10.77 56.60 5.34
N THR A 519 -11.48 57.54 4.71
CA THR A 519 -12.24 57.27 3.47
C THR A 519 -11.27 56.92 2.35
N VAL A 520 -11.42 55.73 1.77
CA VAL A 520 -10.66 55.27 0.60
C VAL A 520 -11.48 55.52 -0.67
N THR A 521 -10.86 56.13 -1.69
CA THR A 521 -11.47 56.31 -3.02
C THR A 521 -10.58 55.68 -4.08
N GLU A 522 -11.10 54.68 -4.79
CA GLU A 522 -10.42 54.04 -5.93
C GLU A 522 -10.44 54.93 -7.17
N PHE A 523 -9.31 54.99 -7.87
CA PHE A 523 -9.16 55.77 -9.10
C PHE A 523 -8.10 55.12 -10.02
N VAL A 524 -8.15 55.41 -11.31
CA VAL A 524 -7.14 55.01 -12.30
C VAL A 524 -6.16 56.16 -12.48
N ARG A 525 -4.86 55.87 -12.35
CA ARG A 525 -3.77 56.75 -12.77
C ARG A 525 -3.25 56.32 -14.12
N ASP A 526 -3.26 57.25 -15.06
CA ASP A 526 -2.66 57.18 -16.38
C ASP A 526 -1.27 57.83 -16.32
N TYR A 527 -0.19 57.03 -16.33
CA TYR A 527 1.18 57.52 -16.33
C TYR A 527 1.68 57.75 -17.76
N ARG A 528 2.29 58.92 -18.00
CA ARG A 528 3.01 59.23 -19.24
C ARG A 528 4.49 58.97 -19.05
N ARG A 529 5.09 58.21 -19.97
CA ARG A 529 6.54 58.02 -20.04
C ARG A 529 7.15 58.84 -21.17
N ASP A 530 8.46 59.06 -21.10
CA ASP A 530 9.25 59.45 -22.27
C ASP A 530 9.86 58.24 -22.98
N GLU A 531 10.57 58.52 -24.07
CA GLU A 531 11.33 57.58 -24.90
C GLU A 531 12.39 56.73 -24.16
N ASN A 532 12.69 57.02 -22.89
CA ASN A 532 13.59 56.22 -22.04
C ASN A 532 12.81 55.43 -20.96
N GLY A 533 11.48 55.36 -21.08
CA GLY A 533 10.59 54.74 -20.09
C GLY A 533 10.44 55.56 -18.80
N GLN A 534 10.99 56.78 -18.71
CA GLN A 534 10.93 57.58 -17.50
C GLN A 534 9.57 58.28 -17.39
N ILE A 535 8.90 58.17 -16.23
CA ILE A 535 7.60 58.82 -15.99
C ILE A 535 7.78 60.34 -15.99
N THR A 536 7.19 61.03 -16.97
CA THR A 536 7.22 62.49 -17.13
C THR A 536 5.97 63.19 -16.60
N GLY A 537 4.87 62.46 -16.44
CA GLY A 537 3.62 63.01 -15.90
C GLY A 537 2.58 61.92 -15.61
N HIS A 538 1.41 62.36 -15.12
CA HIS A 538 0.24 61.49 -15.00
C HIS A 538 -1.06 62.29 -15.11
N THR A 539 -2.15 61.59 -15.41
CA THR A 539 -3.53 62.08 -15.30
C THR A 539 -4.33 61.11 -14.44
N ASP A 540 -5.17 61.61 -13.53
CA ASP A 540 -5.98 60.76 -12.65
C ASP A 540 -7.45 60.79 -13.10
N TYR A 541 -8.11 59.64 -13.04
CA TYR A 541 -9.52 59.46 -13.40
C TYR A 541 -10.23 58.57 -12.38
N THR A 542 -11.51 58.79 -12.12
CA THR A 542 -12.35 57.83 -11.40
C THR A 542 -12.52 56.55 -12.23
N LEU A 543 -12.96 55.44 -11.63
CA LEU A 543 -13.18 54.18 -12.35
C LEU A 543 -14.21 54.28 -13.50
N ASP A 544 -15.08 55.30 -13.50
CA ASP A 544 -16.00 55.63 -14.60
C ASP A 544 -15.45 56.69 -15.57
N GLY A 545 -14.14 56.98 -15.51
CA GLY A 545 -13.40 57.81 -16.47
C GLY A 545 -13.56 59.32 -16.32
N GLN A 546 -14.14 59.83 -15.23
CA GLN A 546 -14.19 61.27 -14.97
C GLN A 546 -12.85 61.77 -14.41
N PRO A 547 -12.36 62.97 -14.77
CA PRO A 547 -11.12 63.50 -14.21
C PRO A 547 -11.17 63.55 -12.67
N TYR A 548 -10.15 62.95 -12.05
CA TYR A 548 -10.00 62.85 -10.61
C TYR A 548 -8.82 63.71 -10.12
N THR A 549 -8.79 64.01 -8.83
CA THR A 549 -7.66 64.68 -8.19
C THR A 549 -7.60 64.18 -6.75
N PRO A 550 -6.61 63.34 -6.40
CA PRO A 550 -6.44 62.84 -5.05
C PRO A 550 -6.36 63.98 -4.03
N ALA A 551 -7.13 63.85 -2.95
CA ALA A 551 -7.22 64.81 -1.86
C ALA A 551 -6.56 64.31 -0.57
N GLY A 552 -6.21 63.02 -0.51
CA GLY A 552 -5.54 62.33 0.59
C GLY A 552 -4.16 61.77 0.21
N THR A 553 -3.84 60.60 0.76
CA THR A 553 -2.59 59.88 0.47
C THR A 553 -2.85 58.83 -0.59
N VAL A 554 -2.20 58.97 -1.75
CA VAL A 554 -2.25 57.95 -2.80
C VAL A 554 -1.36 56.76 -2.42
N GLY A 555 -1.93 55.57 -2.46
CA GLY A 555 -1.21 54.30 -2.36
C GLY A 555 -1.79 53.24 -3.29
N VAL A 556 -1.17 52.06 -3.30
CA VAL A 556 -1.81 50.87 -3.87
C VAL A 556 -3.07 50.58 -3.05
N CYS A 557 -4.16 50.18 -3.70
CA CYS A 557 -5.35 49.75 -2.99
C CYS A 557 -5.01 48.53 -2.14
N ALA A 558 -5.21 48.63 -0.83
CA ALA A 558 -5.19 47.47 0.04
C ALA A 558 -6.42 46.63 -0.30
N GLU A 559 -6.22 45.53 -1.02
CA GLU A 559 -7.23 44.50 -1.23
C GLU A 559 -7.89 44.20 0.13
N PRO A 560 -9.21 44.43 0.31
CA PRO A 560 -9.85 44.07 1.55
C PRO A 560 -9.75 42.55 1.66
N CYS A 561 -8.97 42.05 2.62
CA CYS A 561 -8.65 40.64 2.69
C CYS A 561 -9.95 39.81 2.71
N ARG A 562 -10.13 39.02 1.65
CA ARG A 562 -11.21 38.06 1.49
C ARG A 562 -10.60 36.68 1.55
N ASN A 563 -10.94 35.91 2.57
CA ASN A 563 -10.65 34.50 2.60
C ASN A 563 -11.81 33.75 1.95
N THR A 564 -11.55 33.01 0.88
CA THR A 564 -12.55 32.19 0.21
C THR A 564 -12.29 30.73 0.56
N SER A 565 -13.23 30.09 1.23
CA SER A 565 -13.20 28.65 1.47
C SER A 565 -14.26 27.95 0.63
N THR A 566 -13.85 26.87 -0.05
CA THR A 566 -14.76 25.96 -0.75
C THR A 566 -15.02 24.77 0.15
N LEU A 567 -16.27 24.55 0.51
CA LEU A 567 -16.71 23.45 1.36
C LEU A 567 -17.50 22.44 0.50
N LEU A 568 -17.12 21.17 0.54
CA LEU A 568 -17.97 20.09 0.05
C LEU A 568 -19.08 19.84 1.08
N VAL A 569 -20.33 20.04 0.68
CA VAL A 569 -21.51 19.94 1.54
C VAL A 569 -22.62 19.17 0.84
N CYS A 570 -23.57 18.69 1.64
CA CYS A 570 -24.59 17.77 1.20
C CYS A 570 -25.99 18.30 1.49
N ASP A 571 -26.86 18.28 0.49
CA ASP A 571 -28.29 18.56 0.64
C ASP A 571 -29.01 17.28 1.07
N LEU A 572 -29.48 17.24 2.32
CA LEU A 572 -30.19 16.12 2.90
C LEU A 572 -31.71 16.32 2.75
N PRO A 573 -32.44 15.39 2.11
CA PRO A 573 -33.90 15.49 2.04
C PRO A 573 -34.51 15.52 3.43
N THR A 574 -35.56 16.31 3.66
CA THR A 574 -36.27 16.37 4.95
C THR A 574 -37.68 15.75 4.91
N ASP A 575 -38.21 15.50 3.72
CA ASP A 575 -39.62 15.16 3.52
C ASP A 575 -39.88 13.66 3.44
N GLY A 576 -40.59 13.12 4.43
CA GLY A 576 -41.20 11.78 4.39
C GLY A 576 -40.28 10.61 4.74
N ILE A 577 -39.12 10.85 5.33
CA ILE A 577 -38.14 9.82 5.70
C ILE A 577 -38.62 9.03 6.94
N GLU A 578 -39.20 9.71 7.92
CA GLU A 578 -39.75 9.07 9.13
C GLU A 578 -41.24 9.40 9.33
N GLY A 579 -41.97 8.49 9.96
CA GLY A 579 -43.36 8.74 10.35
C GLY A 579 -44.12 7.51 10.81
N ALA A 580 -45.46 7.60 10.78
CA ALA A 580 -46.36 6.47 11.06
C ALA A 580 -46.99 5.95 9.75
N PRO A 581 -46.96 4.63 9.48
CA PRO A 581 -47.60 4.07 8.29
C PRO A 581 -49.12 3.98 8.49
N THR A 582 -49.87 4.01 7.40
CA THR A 582 -51.31 3.71 7.42
C THR A 582 -51.52 2.23 7.70
N ALA A 583 -52.26 1.90 8.77
CA ALA A 583 -52.59 0.54 9.15
C ALA A 583 -54.05 0.19 8.78
N ALA A 584 -54.24 -0.67 7.77
CA ALA A 584 -55.55 -1.08 7.27
C ALA A 584 -55.88 -2.54 7.64
N ASP A 585 -56.98 -2.75 8.35
CA ASP A 585 -57.42 -4.04 8.89
C ASP A 585 -57.66 -5.09 7.79
N THR A 586 -56.88 -6.17 7.84
CA THR A 586 -56.99 -7.31 6.91
C THR A 586 -57.49 -8.59 7.60
N SER A 587 -57.97 -8.50 8.85
CA SER A 587 -58.42 -9.63 9.67
C SER A 587 -59.62 -10.42 9.09
N ALA A 588 -60.25 -9.92 8.02
CA ALA A 588 -61.35 -10.60 7.33
C ALA A 588 -60.88 -11.76 6.43
N VAL A 589 -59.59 -11.85 6.11
CA VAL A 589 -59.00 -12.94 5.32
C VAL A 589 -58.51 -14.04 6.29
N PRO A 590 -58.80 -15.34 6.07
CA PRO A 590 -58.21 -16.41 6.86
C PRO A 590 -56.69 -16.39 6.63
N TYR A 591 -55.91 -16.16 7.70
CA TYR A 591 -54.45 -15.94 7.69
C TYR A 591 -53.70 -16.86 6.70
N PRO A 592 -53.42 -16.41 5.46
CA PRO A 592 -52.74 -17.22 4.45
C PRO A 592 -51.23 -17.26 4.66
N TRP A 593 -50.74 -16.41 5.56
CA TRP A 593 -49.34 -16.05 5.75
C TRP A 593 -48.67 -16.86 6.87
N ASP A 594 -49.44 -17.57 7.69
CA ASP A 594 -48.88 -18.42 8.74
C ASP A 594 -48.53 -19.80 8.15
N ALA A 595 -47.43 -19.83 7.36
CA ALA A 595 -46.84 -21.06 6.85
C ALA A 595 -46.13 -21.88 7.96
N ASP A 596 -46.04 -21.33 9.18
CA ASP A 596 -45.55 -22.01 10.37
C ASP A 596 -46.58 -23.09 10.79
N PRO A 597 -46.34 -24.39 10.53
CA PRO A 597 -47.36 -25.43 10.66
C PRO A 597 -47.71 -25.74 12.13
N VAL A 598 -47.03 -25.09 13.08
CA VAL A 598 -47.14 -25.36 14.51
C VAL A 598 -48.37 -24.68 15.15
N ARG A 599 -48.88 -23.57 14.58
CA ARG A 599 -49.92 -22.75 15.24
C ARG A 599 -50.96 -22.22 14.25
N CYS A 600 -52.22 -22.55 14.46
CA CYS A 600 -53.31 -22.01 13.64
C CYS A 600 -54.07 -20.89 14.37
N VAL A 601 -54.06 -19.69 13.77
CA VAL A 601 -54.71 -18.49 14.32
C VAL A 601 -56.09 -18.29 13.69
N SER A 602 -57.11 -18.11 14.52
CA SER A 602 -58.47 -17.81 14.06
C SER A 602 -58.75 -16.29 14.06
N PRO A 603 -59.40 -15.73 13.03
CA PRO A 603 -59.79 -14.33 13.02
C PRO A 603 -60.66 -13.92 14.23
N LEU A 604 -60.33 -12.79 14.86
CA LEU A 604 -61.17 -12.16 15.87
C LEU A 604 -62.41 -11.54 15.21
N ALA A 605 -63.60 -11.97 15.62
CA ALA A 605 -64.85 -11.48 15.06
C ALA A 605 -65.00 -9.95 15.21
N GLY A 606 -65.14 -9.24 14.10
CA GLY A 606 -65.22 -7.77 14.07
C GLY A 606 -63.87 -7.05 14.01
N GLY A 607 -62.78 -7.75 13.66
CA GLY A 607 -61.54 -7.17 13.17
C GLY A 607 -60.64 -6.49 14.21
N GLY A 608 -59.59 -5.86 13.72
CA GLY A 608 -58.59 -5.10 14.46
C GLY A 608 -58.62 -3.59 14.25
N GLN A 609 -59.39 -3.02 13.30
CA GLN A 609 -59.27 -1.59 12.93
C GLN A 609 -59.28 -0.61 14.13
N ALA A 610 -60.14 -0.83 15.13
CA ALA A 610 -60.21 0.02 16.32
C ALA A 610 -58.93 -0.01 17.20
N LEU A 611 -58.09 -1.04 17.09
CA LEU A 611 -56.74 -1.08 17.68
C LEU A 611 -55.75 -0.32 16.79
N TRP A 612 -55.81 -0.55 15.48
CA TRP A 612 -54.93 0.06 14.48
C TRP A 612 -55.08 1.59 14.41
N ASP A 613 -56.29 2.11 14.68
CA ASP A 613 -56.60 3.53 14.84
C ASP A 613 -56.10 4.12 16.20
N GLY A 614 -55.28 3.38 16.96
CA GLY A 614 -54.74 3.79 18.27
C GLY A 614 -55.69 3.58 19.46
N GLY A 615 -56.84 2.93 19.26
CA GLY A 615 -57.80 2.61 20.31
C GLY A 615 -57.47 1.31 21.06
N SER A 616 -58.51 0.56 21.44
CA SER A 616 -58.36 -0.70 22.16
C SER A 616 -59.27 -1.80 21.62
N ARG A 617 -58.83 -3.05 21.81
CA ARG A 617 -59.52 -4.25 21.34
C ARG A 617 -59.56 -5.33 22.41
N ILE A 618 -60.76 -5.86 22.64
CA ILE A 618 -60.96 -6.98 23.56
C ILE A 618 -60.96 -8.30 22.78
N PHE A 619 -60.11 -9.23 23.20
CA PHE A 619 -60.10 -10.62 22.77
C PHE A 619 -60.92 -11.39 23.83
N PRO A 620 -62.15 -11.83 23.52
CA PRO A 620 -63.03 -12.42 24.50
C PRO A 620 -62.55 -13.82 24.92
N GLN A 621 -62.86 -14.19 26.15
CA GLN A 621 -62.65 -15.55 26.63
C GLN A 621 -63.46 -16.56 25.78
N ASP A 622 -62.78 -17.52 25.16
CA ASP A 622 -63.41 -18.70 24.60
C ASP A 622 -63.65 -19.73 25.72
N THR A 623 -64.83 -20.35 25.74
CA THR A 623 -65.23 -21.29 26.81
C THR A 623 -65.05 -22.75 26.44
N THR A 624 -64.72 -23.02 25.17
CA THR A 624 -64.46 -24.35 24.60
C THR A 624 -63.49 -24.21 23.43
N ALA A 625 -62.86 -25.30 23.01
CA ALA A 625 -62.06 -25.34 21.77
C ALA A 625 -62.89 -25.23 20.47
N ALA A 626 -64.19 -24.91 20.54
CA ALA A 626 -65.04 -24.82 19.35
C ALA A 626 -64.60 -23.65 18.46
N GLY A 627 -64.30 -23.96 17.19
CA GLY A 627 -63.78 -22.97 16.25
C GLY A 627 -62.32 -22.61 16.50
N THR A 628 -61.52 -23.49 17.11
CA THR A 628 -60.08 -23.54 16.80
C THR A 628 -59.85 -24.17 15.42
N CYS A 629 -58.68 -23.91 14.86
CA CYS A 629 -58.13 -24.64 13.72
C CYS A 629 -56.85 -25.43 14.08
N ASP A 630 -56.48 -25.50 15.37
CA ASP A 630 -55.57 -26.53 15.90
C ASP A 630 -56.21 -27.93 15.72
N PRO A 631 -55.58 -28.86 14.97
CA PRO A 631 -56.13 -30.19 14.74
C PRO A 631 -56.22 -31.05 16.00
N ASN A 632 -55.49 -30.70 17.06
CA ASN A 632 -55.56 -31.38 18.36
C ASN A 632 -56.74 -30.89 19.21
N GLY A 633 -57.32 -29.73 18.88
CA GLY A 633 -58.46 -29.15 19.59
C GLY A 633 -58.14 -28.74 21.03
N PHE A 634 -56.88 -28.42 21.34
CA PHE A 634 -56.47 -28.09 22.70
C PHE A 634 -56.41 -26.58 22.96
N GLN A 635 -55.91 -25.80 21.99
CA GLN A 635 -55.73 -24.35 22.12
C GLN A 635 -56.63 -23.56 21.15
N VAL A 636 -57.08 -22.37 21.53
CA VAL A 636 -57.70 -21.36 20.65
C VAL A 636 -56.85 -20.10 20.66
N LEU A 637 -56.28 -19.75 19.51
CA LEU A 637 -55.65 -18.46 19.27
C LEU A 637 -56.62 -17.56 18.48
N ARG A 638 -56.88 -16.35 18.97
CA ARG A 638 -57.62 -15.32 18.24
C ARG A 638 -56.65 -14.23 17.80
N GLY A 639 -56.68 -13.88 16.51
CA GLY A 639 -55.78 -12.88 15.95
C GLY A 639 -56.49 -11.74 15.24
N VAL A 640 -55.79 -10.60 15.16
CA VAL A 640 -56.07 -9.47 14.27
C VAL A 640 -54.84 -9.15 13.42
N ALA A 641 -55.04 -8.61 12.22
CA ALA A 641 -53.97 -8.13 11.36
C ALA A 641 -54.26 -6.80 10.66
N ALA A 642 -53.21 -6.08 10.30
CA ALA A 642 -53.25 -4.93 9.40
C ALA A 642 -52.15 -5.01 8.35
N THR A 643 -52.48 -4.53 7.14
CA THR A 643 -51.46 -4.12 6.16
C THR A 643 -50.93 -2.74 6.53
N LEU A 644 -49.62 -2.54 6.41
CA LEU A 644 -48.94 -1.27 6.66
C LEU A 644 -48.51 -0.66 5.33
N GLN A 645 -48.85 0.62 5.10
CA GLN A 645 -48.51 1.33 3.86
C GLN A 645 -48.18 2.81 4.10
N VAL A 646 -47.17 3.32 3.40
CA VAL A 646 -46.86 4.75 3.27
C VAL A 646 -46.20 4.99 1.90
N PRO A 647 -46.37 6.16 1.24
CA PRO A 647 -45.61 6.46 0.02
C PRO A 647 -44.09 6.33 0.24
N ARG A 648 -43.39 5.92 -0.81
CA ARG A 648 -41.92 5.93 -0.86
C ARG A 648 -41.44 7.37 -1.11
N PRO A 649 -40.40 7.87 -0.43
CA PRO A 649 -39.78 9.16 -0.76
C PRO A 649 -39.20 9.14 -2.19
N SER A 650 -38.78 10.30 -2.69
CA SER A 650 -38.15 10.40 -4.02
C SER A 650 -36.74 9.79 -4.06
N CYS A 651 -36.09 9.65 -2.91
CA CYS A 651 -34.85 8.92 -2.73
C CYS A 651 -34.86 8.19 -1.39
N ASP A 652 -34.40 6.93 -1.40
CA ASP A 652 -34.02 6.10 -0.27
C ASP A 652 -33.03 5.03 -0.77
N ASP A 653 -32.27 4.42 0.13
CA ASP A 653 -31.25 3.38 -0.18
C ASP A 653 -31.85 2.02 -0.58
N GLY A 654 -33.17 1.95 -0.76
CA GLY A 654 -33.91 0.72 -1.01
C GLY A 654 -34.44 0.05 0.25
N THR A 655 -34.12 0.53 1.45
CA THR A 655 -34.53 -0.06 2.73
C THR A 655 -35.44 0.84 3.56
N VAL A 656 -36.19 0.22 4.48
CA VAL A 656 -36.98 0.90 5.50
C VAL A 656 -37.01 0.07 6.77
N THR A 657 -36.73 0.71 7.91
CA THR A 657 -36.85 0.10 9.23
C THR A 657 -38.24 0.37 9.78
N VAL A 658 -39.01 -0.68 10.03
CA VAL A 658 -40.38 -0.61 10.55
C VAL A 658 -40.41 -1.14 11.98
N THR A 659 -40.86 -0.31 12.92
CA THR A 659 -41.05 -0.68 14.33
C THR A 659 -42.52 -0.63 14.69
N ILE A 660 -43.02 -1.67 15.35
CA ILE A 660 -44.43 -1.83 15.70
C ILE A 660 -44.50 -2.26 17.15
N SER A 661 -45.35 -1.61 17.95
CA SER A 661 -45.60 -2.02 19.33
C SER A 661 -47.09 -2.07 19.67
N VAL A 662 -47.45 -2.93 20.61
CA VAL A 662 -48.80 -3.00 21.18
C VAL A 662 -48.72 -3.46 22.63
N ARG A 663 -49.49 -2.84 23.52
CA ARG A 663 -49.64 -3.31 24.89
C ARG A 663 -50.78 -4.31 24.97
N VAL A 664 -50.55 -5.43 25.65
CA VAL A 664 -51.55 -6.46 25.90
C VAL A 664 -51.66 -6.76 27.39
N THR A 665 -52.90 -6.84 27.88
CA THR A 665 -53.25 -7.10 29.27
C THR A 665 -54.09 -8.37 29.36
N ASN A 666 -53.69 -9.34 30.19
CA ASN A 666 -54.53 -10.49 30.52
C ASN A 666 -55.63 -10.03 31.51
N ASN A 667 -56.89 -9.97 31.07
CA ASN A 667 -58.04 -9.60 31.92
C ASN A 667 -58.53 -10.74 32.83
N GLY A 668 -57.95 -11.93 32.71
CA GLY A 668 -58.39 -13.15 33.37
C GLY A 668 -59.57 -13.84 32.67
N PRO A 669 -60.31 -14.73 33.35
CA PRO A 669 -60.25 -15.02 34.79
C PRO A 669 -59.09 -15.92 35.23
N ARG A 670 -58.24 -16.38 34.30
CA ARG A 670 -57.11 -17.28 34.57
C ARG A 670 -55.79 -16.72 34.02
N PRO A 671 -54.64 -17.10 34.61
CA PRO A 671 -53.36 -16.89 33.94
C PRO A 671 -53.37 -17.60 32.58
N GLY A 672 -52.60 -17.11 31.63
CA GLY A 672 -52.31 -17.82 30.39
C GLY A 672 -51.69 -19.19 30.68
N ALA A 673 -51.88 -20.15 29.78
CA ALA A 673 -51.25 -21.46 29.88
C ALA A 673 -49.69 -21.36 29.86
N PRO A 674 -48.96 -22.33 30.44
CA PRO A 674 -47.51 -22.25 30.58
C PRO A 674 -46.71 -22.43 29.27
N ASN A 675 -47.40 -22.65 28.15
CA ASN A 675 -46.85 -22.88 26.82
C ASN A 675 -46.72 -21.57 26.00
N TYR A 676 -47.81 -21.02 25.47
CA TYR A 676 -47.80 -19.88 24.56
C TYR A 676 -49.14 -19.14 24.66
N ASN A 677 -49.10 -17.87 25.03
CA ASN A 677 -50.29 -17.05 25.21
C ASN A 677 -50.48 -15.99 24.11
N GLY A 678 -49.53 -15.85 23.20
CA GLY A 678 -49.59 -14.91 22.09
C GLY A 678 -48.26 -14.25 21.74
N SER A 679 -48.24 -13.51 20.62
CA SER A 679 -47.12 -12.70 20.16
C SER A 679 -47.57 -11.62 19.18
N LEU A 680 -46.70 -10.63 18.95
CA LEU A 680 -46.79 -9.67 17.84
C LEU A 680 -45.79 -10.12 16.76
N ARG A 681 -46.21 -10.09 15.50
CA ARG A 681 -45.42 -10.58 14.36
C ARG A 681 -45.50 -9.62 13.18
N LEU A 682 -44.44 -9.58 12.38
CA LEU A 682 -44.41 -8.88 11.09
C LEU A 682 -44.16 -9.90 9.98
N HIS A 683 -44.97 -9.85 8.92
CA HIS A 683 -44.95 -10.79 7.79
C HIS A 683 -44.98 -10.05 6.45
N ARG A 684 -44.59 -10.75 5.38
CA ARG A 684 -44.88 -10.37 3.99
C ARG A 684 -46.27 -10.87 3.55
N ALA A 685 -47.07 -9.99 2.93
CA ALA A 685 -48.41 -10.27 2.42
C ALA A 685 -48.44 -11.17 1.18
N ASP A 686 -47.35 -11.20 0.41
CA ASP A 686 -47.26 -11.91 -0.87
C ASP A 686 -46.78 -13.37 -0.71
N THR A 687 -45.81 -13.57 0.18
CA THR A 687 -45.12 -14.85 0.43
C THR A 687 -45.48 -15.51 1.75
N GLY A 688 -46.03 -14.74 2.70
CA GLY A 688 -46.26 -15.18 4.08
C GLY A 688 -45.01 -15.17 4.99
N ALA A 689 -43.83 -14.92 4.43
CA ALA A 689 -42.57 -14.98 5.18
C ALA A 689 -42.61 -14.09 6.44
N ARG A 690 -42.27 -14.68 7.60
CA ARG A 690 -42.18 -13.96 8.88
C ARG A 690 -40.86 -13.19 8.91
N LEU A 691 -40.96 -11.86 9.06
CA LEU A 691 -39.85 -10.91 9.05
C LEU A 691 -39.35 -10.64 10.47
N ALA A 692 -40.25 -10.49 11.44
CA ALA A 692 -39.92 -10.31 12.85
C ALA A 692 -41.00 -10.90 13.78
N LEU A 693 -40.61 -11.17 15.02
CA LEU A 693 -41.43 -11.82 16.04
C LEU A 693 -41.07 -11.25 17.42
N SER A 694 -42.06 -10.83 18.20
CA SER A 694 -41.84 -10.37 19.57
C SER A 694 -41.48 -11.54 20.48
N PRO A 695 -40.91 -11.31 21.67
CA PRO A 695 -40.91 -12.31 22.73
C PRO A 695 -42.30 -12.93 22.90
N MET A 696 -42.37 -14.25 22.97
CA MET A 696 -43.63 -14.97 23.15
C MET A 696 -44.15 -14.76 24.57
N LEU A 697 -45.46 -14.53 24.72
CA LEU A 697 -46.11 -14.55 26.02
C LEU A 697 -46.19 -15.99 26.53
N THR A 698 -45.81 -16.24 27.78
CA THR A 698 -45.90 -17.56 28.43
C THR A 698 -46.32 -17.41 29.89
N ALA A 699 -47.19 -18.28 30.40
CA ALA A 699 -47.67 -18.30 31.78
C ALA A 699 -48.22 -16.94 32.30
N THR A 700 -48.71 -16.06 31.42
CA THR A 700 -48.96 -14.64 31.74
C THR A 700 -50.01 -14.48 32.86
N PRO A 701 -49.67 -13.88 34.02
CA PRO A 701 -50.60 -13.75 35.15
C PRO A 701 -51.85 -12.91 34.83
N VAL A 702 -52.93 -13.11 35.60
CA VAL A 702 -54.10 -12.22 35.54
C VAL A 702 -53.69 -10.80 35.92
N SER A 703 -54.21 -9.82 35.19
CA SER A 703 -53.86 -8.39 35.26
C SER A 703 -52.42 -8.04 34.87
N ALA A 704 -51.58 -9.00 34.48
CA ALA A 704 -50.28 -8.68 33.91
C ALA A 704 -50.47 -7.97 32.56
N SER A 705 -49.66 -6.95 32.32
CA SER A 705 -49.62 -6.20 31.07
C SER A 705 -48.20 -6.19 30.53
N GLN A 706 -48.04 -6.38 29.22
CA GLN A 706 -46.75 -6.40 28.55
C GLN A 706 -46.86 -5.66 27.22
N THR A 707 -45.85 -4.85 26.88
CA THR A 707 -45.71 -4.30 25.54
C THR A 707 -44.96 -5.31 24.69
N LEU A 708 -45.56 -5.71 23.57
CA LEU A 708 -44.93 -6.52 22.54
C LEU A 708 -44.42 -5.57 21.46
N THR A 709 -43.15 -5.69 21.10
CA THR A 709 -42.51 -4.88 20.06
C THR A 709 -41.89 -5.80 19.01
N VAL A 710 -41.96 -5.41 17.75
CA VAL A 710 -41.18 -5.98 16.65
C VAL A 710 -40.53 -4.85 15.84
N THR A 711 -39.30 -5.08 15.41
CA THR A 711 -38.56 -4.19 14.50
C THR A 711 -37.97 -5.05 13.38
N ALA A 712 -38.04 -4.56 12.14
CA ALA A 712 -37.36 -5.16 11.00
C ALA A 712 -36.96 -4.09 9.99
N THR A 713 -35.74 -4.21 9.46
CA THR A 713 -35.31 -3.52 8.23
C THR A 713 -35.71 -4.39 7.04
N VAL A 714 -36.42 -3.80 6.08
CA VAL A 714 -37.02 -4.49 4.94
C VAL A 714 -36.89 -3.65 3.68
N PRO A 715 -37.03 -4.22 2.47
CA PRO A 715 -37.09 -3.43 1.25
C PRO A 715 -38.22 -2.39 1.26
N ALA A 716 -37.89 -1.15 0.88
CA ALA A 716 -38.76 0.02 0.90
C ALA A 716 -40.02 -0.14 0.02
N ASP A 717 -39.91 -0.89 -1.07
CA ASP A 717 -41.01 -1.19 -1.98
C ASP A 717 -42.10 -2.06 -1.34
N LEU A 718 -41.76 -2.94 -0.39
CA LEU A 718 -42.74 -3.75 0.35
C LEU A 718 -43.66 -2.89 1.20
N LEU A 719 -43.12 -1.87 1.89
CA LEU A 719 -43.93 -0.93 2.66
C LEU A 719 -44.75 -0.03 1.72
N ALA A 720 -44.15 0.47 0.63
CA ALA A 720 -44.84 1.31 -0.33
C ALA A 720 -46.01 0.61 -1.05
N ALA A 721 -45.85 -0.69 -1.35
CA ALA A 721 -46.87 -1.53 -1.97
C ALA A 721 -47.93 -2.05 -0.99
N GLY A 722 -47.83 -1.77 0.31
CA GLY A 722 -48.75 -2.29 1.33
C GLY A 722 -48.57 -3.79 1.61
N GLN A 723 -47.39 -4.35 1.31
CA GLN A 723 -47.08 -5.78 1.45
C GLN A 723 -46.55 -6.18 2.83
N LEU A 724 -46.44 -5.27 3.78
CA LEU A 724 -46.11 -5.62 5.16
C LEU A 724 -47.39 -5.86 5.97
N VAL A 725 -47.49 -7.01 6.64
CA VAL A 725 -48.63 -7.37 7.49
C VAL A 725 -48.17 -7.51 8.94
N THR A 726 -48.73 -6.68 9.82
CA THR A 726 -48.64 -6.90 11.26
C THR A 726 -49.73 -7.88 11.72
N VAL A 727 -49.38 -8.82 12.59
CA VAL A 727 -50.30 -9.82 13.16
C VAL A 727 -50.13 -9.82 14.67
N LEU A 728 -51.23 -9.62 15.40
CA LEU A 728 -51.30 -9.84 16.85
C LEU A 728 -52.23 -11.02 17.11
N ASP A 729 -51.71 -12.09 17.71
CA ASP A 729 -52.50 -13.24 18.15
C ASP A 729 -52.37 -13.49 19.65
N LEU A 730 -53.48 -13.84 20.30
CA LEU A 730 -53.59 -14.07 21.73
C LEU A 730 -54.42 -15.32 22.03
N GLU A 731 -54.02 -16.08 23.05
CA GLU A 731 -54.69 -17.29 23.53
C GLU A 731 -55.98 -16.96 24.26
N THR A 732 -57.12 -17.40 23.71
CA THR A 732 -58.43 -17.21 24.38
C THR A 732 -58.92 -18.46 25.10
N PHE A 733 -58.31 -19.62 24.88
CA PHE A 733 -58.60 -20.91 25.56
C PHE A 733 -57.42 -21.89 25.42
N ASP A 734 -57.10 -22.63 26.49
CA ASP A 734 -56.26 -23.85 26.39
C ASP A 734 -56.68 -24.94 27.40
N SER A 735 -57.07 -26.10 26.87
CA SER A 735 -57.38 -27.27 27.69
C SER A 735 -56.20 -27.80 28.50
N THR A 736 -54.96 -27.56 28.08
CA THR A 736 -53.75 -27.95 28.82
C THR A 736 -53.61 -27.10 30.10
N GLY A 737 -53.13 -27.71 31.19
CA GLY A 737 -53.10 -27.07 32.51
C GLY A 737 -54.47 -26.70 33.11
N GLY A 738 -55.58 -26.98 32.41
CA GLY A 738 -56.92 -26.61 32.83
C GLY A 738 -57.27 -25.14 32.63
N ASN A 739 -56.72 -24.46 31.62
CA ASN A 739 -57.09 -23.08 31.28
C ASN A 739 -58.38 -23.02 30.42
N THR A 740 -59.56 -23.13 31.04
CA THR A 740 -60.86 -23.00 30.33
C THR A 740 -61.20 -21.54 29.93
N GLY A 741 -60.19 -20.76 29.57
CA GLY A 741 -60.31 -19.51 28.85
C GLY A 741 -59.66 -18.30 29.52
N THR A 742 -59.06 -17.46 28.67
CA THR A 742 -58.41 -16.19 29.02
C THR A 742 -58.99 -15.07 28.14
N ALA A 743 -59.27 -13.90 28.70
CA ALA A 743 -59.64 -12.71 27.94
C ALA A 743 -58.50 -11.70 27.96
N TRP A 744 -58.32 -10.95 26.87
CA TRP A 744 -57.26 -9.95 26.76
C TRP A 744 -57.79 -8.59 26.32
N THR A 745 -57.09 -7.53 26.73
CA THR A 745 -57.19 -6.19 26.13
C THR A 745 -55.89 -5.92 25.40
N ALA A 746 -55.96 -5.60 24.12
CA ALA A 746 -54.86 -4.95 23.40
C ALA A 746 -55.15 -3.45 23.29
N ASP A 747 -54.18 -2.60 23.56
CA ASP A 747 -54.25 -1.15 23.39
C ASP A 747 -52.85 -0.54 23.16
N GLN A 748 -52.77 0.79 23.04
CA GLN A 748 -51.52 1.51 22.80
C GLN A 748 -50.74 0.99 21.58
N PHE A 749 -51.45 0.67 20.50
CA PHE A 749 -50.80 0.33 19.23
C PHE A 749 -50.03 1.53 18.69
N THR A 750 -48.78 1.31 18.32
CA THR A 750 -47.97 2.24 17.55
C THR A 750 -47.30 1.49 16.39
N ALA A 751 -47.15 2.18 15.27
CA ALA A 751 -46.27 1.77 14.19
C ALA A 751 -45.49 3.00 13.73
N SER A 752 -44.19 2.84 13.53
CA SER A 752 -43.31 3.85 12.93
C SER A 752 -42.47 3.22 11.83
N TYR A 753 -42.04 4.06 10.89
CA TYR A 753 -41.05 3.72 9.87
C TYR A 753 -39.96 4.78 9.83
N ALA A 754 -38.76 4.38 9.41
CA ALA A 754 -37.66 5.25 8.99
C ALA A 754 -37.05 4.65 7.72
N TYR A 755 -37.12 5.36 6.60
CA TYR A 755 -36.45 4.96 5.36
C TYR A 755 -34.94 5.09 5.53
N GLY A 756 -34.19 4.13 5.00
CA GLY A 756 -32.74 4.28 4.86
C GLY A 756 -32.46 5.32 3.77
N ILE A 757 -31.58 6.28 4.04
CA ILE A 757 -31.30 7.43 3.14
C ILE A 757 -29.83 7.48 2.71
N THR A 758 -29.09 6.38 2.87
CA THR A 758 -27.67 6.31 2.52
C THR A 758 -27.48 6.48 1.00
N GLY A 759 -26.73 7.49 0.59
CA GLY A 759 -26.55 7.82 -0.84
C GLY A 759 -27.66 8.69 -1.43
N CYS A 760 -28.52 9.30 -0.61
CA CYS A 760 -29.53 10.27 -1.05
C CYS A 760 -29.11 11.73 -0.84
N GLU A 761 -27.97 11.94 -0.20
CA GLU A 761 -27.31 13.23 -0.11
C GLU A 761 -26.87 13.74 -1.49
N THR A 762 -27.35 14.93 -1.89
CA THR A 762 -26.84 15.57 -3.11
C THR A 762 -25.61 16.40 -2.76
N GLN A 763 -24.44 15.97 -3.24
CA GLN A 763 -23.18 16.70 -3.04
C GLN A 763 -23.15 17.98 -3.87
N PHE A 764 -22.71 19.08 -3.26
CA PHE A 764 -22.48 20.36 -3.91
C PHE A 764 -21.32 21.12 -3.25
N LEU A 765 -20.71 22.03 -4.01
CA LEU A 765 -19.66 22.93 -3.52
C LEU A 765 -20.28 24.22 -3.00
N ARG A 766 -19.93 24.61 -1.79
CA ARG A 766 -20.30 25.87 -1.17
C ARG A 766 -19.08 26.76 -1.04
N ASN A 767 -19.03 27.83 -1.82
CA ASN A 767 -18.01 28.88 -1.69
C ASN A 767 -18.47 29.90 -0.63
N VAL A 768 -17.73 29.97 0.47
CA VAL A 768 -17.94 30.93 1.56
C VAL A 768 -16.85 32.00 1.47
N ILE A 769 -17.25 33.24 1.17
CA ILE A 769 -16.35 34.39 1.20
C ILE A 769 -16.46 35.04 2.57
N THR A 770 -15.36 35.05 3.30
CA THR A 770 -15.24 35.62 4.65
C THR A 770 -14.31 36.84 4.60
N ASP A 771 -14.71 37.93 5.24
CA ASP A 771 -13.83 39.09 5.49
C ASP A 771 -12.76 38.68 6.53
N CYS A 772 -11.47 38.72 6.17
CA CYS A 772 -10.40 38.29 7.08
C CYS A 772 -10.23 39.20 8.30
N ALA A 773 -10.66 40.46 8.22
CA ALA A 773 -10.50 41.45 9.29
C ALA A 773 -11.62 41.37 10.32
N THR A 774 -12.82 40.93 9.92
CA THR A 774 -13.99 40.83 10.81
C THR A 774 -14.40 39.39 11.13
N GLY A 775 -14.05 38.42 10.27
CA GLY A 775 -14.56 37.05 10.32
C GLY A 775 -16.02 36.92 9.84
N GLU A 776 -16.62 37.96 9.28
CA GLU A 776 -18.00 37.93 8.80
C GLU A 776 -18.10 37.28 7.40
N VAL A 777 -19.07 36.38 7.23
CA VAL A 777 -19.38 35.79 5.92
C VAL A 777 -20.10 36.83 5.06
N VAL A 778 -19.40 37.36 4.06
CA VAL A 778 -19.89 38.41 3.17
C VAL A 778 -20.62 37.88 1.92
N ALA A 779 -20.35 36.64 1.53
CA ALA A 779 -21.10 35.95 0.47
C ALA A 779 -21.07 34.43 0.64
N VAL A 780 -22.13 33.77 0.18
CA VAL A 780 -22.20 32.31 0.00
C VAL A 780 -22.69 32.05 -1.43
N THR A 781 -22.04 31.15 -2.15
CA THR A 781 -22.48 30.70 -3.49
C THR A 781 -22.38 29.19 -3.56
N ASP A 782 -23.51 28.55 -3.89
CA ASP A 782 -23.63 27.10 -3.99
C ASP A 782 -23.61 26.69 -5.47
N THR A 783 -22.76 25.71 -5.82
CA THR A 783 -22.65 25.15 -7.16
C THR A 783 -22.62 23.62 -7.13
N THR A 784 -23.04 22.97 -8.21
CA THR A 784 -22.75 21.56 -8.45
C THR A 784 -21.23 21.32 -8.46
N LEU A 785 -20.81 20.05 -8.41
CA LEU A 785 -19.39 19.71 -8.57
C LEU A 785 -18.82 20.22 -9.92
N ASP A 786 -19.64 20.24 -10.97
CA ASP A 786 -19.32 20.82 -12.30
C ASP A 786 -19.47 22.36 -12.37
N GLY A 787 -19.59 23.06 -11.24
CA GLY A 787 -19.62 24.53 -11.17
C GLY A 787 -20.92 25.21 -11.61
N GLN A 788 -22.00 24.48 -11.90
CA GLN A 788 -23.31 25.09 -12.23
C GLN A 788 -24.03 25.59 -10.96
N PRO A 789 -24.78 26.71 -10.99
CA PRO A 789 -25.50 27.19 -9.80
C PRO A 789 -26.44 26.13 -9.21
N TYR A 790 -26.30 25.87 -7.90
CA TYR A 790 -27.11 24.91 -7.16
C TYR A 790 -28.14 25.61 -6.26
N THR A 791 -29.27 24.94 -5.99
CA THR A 791 -30.29 25.43 -5.06
C THR A 791 -30.61 24.32 -4.09
N VAL A 792 -30.22 24.53 -2.83
CA VAL A 792 -30.52 23.66 -1.68
C VAL A 792 -32.04 23.44 -1.58
N THR A 793 -32.44 22.17 -1.45
CA THR A 793 -33.84 21.72 -1.36
C THR A 793 -34.22 21.16 0.01
N GLY A 794 -33.26 20.76 0.84
CA GLY A 794 -33.43 20.25 2.19
C GLY A 794 -32.51 20.93 3.21
N GLU A 795 -31.93 20.14 4.12
CA GLU A 795 -31.00 20.64 5.14
C GLU A 795 -29.54 20.45 4.69
N VAL A 796 -28.73 21.51 4.79
CA VAL A 796 -27.31 21.42 4.41
C VAL A 796 -26.49 20.84 5.55
N GLY A 797 -26.13 19.58 5.43
CA GLY A 797 -25.11 18.94 6.24
C GLY A 797 -23.71 19.12 5.65
N GLN A 798 -22.68 18.87 6.46
CA GLN A 798 -21.46 18.32 5.89
C GLN A 798 -21.78 16.95 5.29
N CYS A 799 -21.14 16.59 4.19
CA CYS A 799 -21.31 15.25 3.64
C CYS A 799 -20.76 14.21 4.60
N THR A 800 -21.65 13.47 5.25
CA THR A 800 -21.31 12.13 5.71
C THR A 800 -20.96 11.32 4.47
N ALA A 801 -19.68 11.01 4.29
CA ALA A 801 -19.26 10.03 3.29
C ALA A 801 -20.07 8.74 3.51
N ALA A 802 -20.55 8.12 2.43
CA ALA A 802 -21.38 6.92 2.48
C ALA A 802 -20.56 5.72 3.01
N GLY A 803 -20.48 5.63 4.33
CA GLY A 803 -19.53 4.80 5.07
C GLY A 803 -19.41 5.33 6.50
N GLY A 804 -20.42 5.09 7.33
CA GLY A 804 -20.52 5.68 8.67
C GLY A 804 -19.47 5.16 9.65
N GLY A 805 -18.38 5.92 9.83
CA GLY A 805 -17.39 5.77 10.89
C GLY A 805 -16.86 7.13 11.33
N GLN A 806 -17.25 7.55 12.54
CA GLN A 806 -16.71 8.61 13.42
C GLN A 806 -16.11 9.89 12.80
N CYS A 807 -16.55 11.07 13.27
CA CYS A 807 -15.98 12.36 12.85
C CYS A 807 -14.47 12.44 13.17
N CYS A 808 -13.66 12.33 12.12
CA CYS A 808 -12.21 12.30 12.11
C CYS A 808 -11.55 11.15 12.93
N PRO A 809 -11.28 9.99 12.31
CA PRO A 809 -9.88 9.59 12.18
C PRO A 809 -9.10 10.64 11.35
N GLU A 810 -7.77 10.57 11.30
CA GLU A 810 -7.09 11.16 10.14
C GLU A 810 -7.64 10.52 8.86
N GLU A 811 -7.50 11.16 7.70
CA GLU A 811 -7.81 10.45 6.45
C GLU A 811 -6.81 9.28 6.36
N PRO A 812 -7.24 7.99 6.49
CA PRO A 812 -6.30 6.88 6.40
C PRO A 812 -5.76 6.93 4.99
N CYS A 813 -4.50 7.34 4.86
CA CYS A 813 -3.96 7.81 3.60
C CYS A 813 -4.11 6.73 2.54
N ARG A 814 -4.93 6.99 1.53
CA ARG A 814 -5.29 5.97 0.53
C ARG A 814 -4.19 5.88 -0.50
N ASN A 815 -3.21 5.04 -0.22
CA ASN A 815 -2.18 4.68 -1.19
C ASN A 815 -2.81 3.82 -2.29
N THR A 816 -3.26 4.51 -3.33
CA THR A 816 -3.67 3.91 -4.60
C THR A 816 -2.40 3.61 -5.37
N SER A 817 -2.14 2.33 -5.64
CA SER A 817 -1.05 1.89 -6.50
C SER A 817 -1.62 1.22 -7.74
N THR A 818 -1.07 1.57 -8.90
CA THR A 818 -1.35 0.87 -10.16
C THR A 818 -0.18 -0.05 -10.44
N LEU A 819 -0.43 -1.36 -10.39
CA LEU A 819 0.54 -2.40 -10.66
C LEU A 819 0.33 -2.91 -12.10
N LEU A 820 1.40 -2.94 -12.91
CA LEU A 820 1.40 -3.69 -14.16
C LEU A 820 1.60 -5.17 -13.81
N LEU A 821 0.57 -5.97 -14.05
CA LEU A 821 0.56 -7.42 -13.77
C LEU A 821 0.28 -8.21 -15.05
N CYS A 822 0.56 -9.50 -14.97
CA CYS A 822 0.31 -10.45 -16.02
C CYS A 822 -0.68 -11.52 -15.56
N ASP A 823 -1.62 -11.85 -16.44
CA ASP A 823 -2.52 -12.98 -16.28
C ASP A 823 -1.75 -14.25 -16.67
N LEU A 824 -1.18 -14.93 -15.66
CA LEU A 824 -0.37 -16.12 -15.85
C LEU A 824 -1.29 -17.33 -16.06
N PRO A 825 -1.22 -18.01 -17.23
CA PRO A 825 -2.05 -19.17 -17.48
C PRO A 825 -1.71 -20.31 -16.51
N THR A 826 -2.75 -20.87 -15.87
CA THR A 826 -2.63 -21.99 -14.92
C THR A 826 -2.90 -23.35 -15.58
N ASP A 827 -3.15 -23.39 -16.89
CA ASP A 827 -3.44 -24.60 -17.66
C ASP A 827 -2.19 -25.28 -18.25
N GLY A 828 -0.99 -24.76 -17.96
CA GLY A 828 0.30 -25.29 -18.43
C GLY A 828 0.75 -26.62 -17.82
N THR A 829 0.22 -27.03 -16.66
CA THR A 829 0.62 -28.26 -15.95
C THR A 829 -0.48 -29.33 -15.86
N PRO A 830 -1.16 -29.70 -16.96
CA PRO A 830 -2.31 -30.58 -16.91
C PRO A 830 -1.91 -32.04 -16.62
N ALA A 831 -2.67 -32.70 -15.74
CA ALA A 831 -2.45 -34.11 -15.43
C ALA A 831 -2.55 -35.01 -16.69
N PRO A 832 -1.51 -35.78 -17.04
CA PRO A 832 -1.53 -36.64 -18.21
C PRO A 832 -2.43 -37.87 -18.02
N THR A 833 -3.08 -38.28 -19.11
CA THR A 833 -3.73 -39.58 -19.23
C THR A 833 -2.71 -40.61 -19.73
N VAL A 834 -2.54 -41.72 -18.99
CA VAL A 834 -1.58 -42.78 -19.32
C VAL A 834 -2.33 -44.09 -19.63
N THR A 835 -2.26 -44.53 -20.90
CA THR A 835 -3.06 -45.65 -21.42
C THR A 835 -2.17 -46.81 -21.88
N ASP A 836 -2.40 -48.01 -21.33
CA ASP A 836 -1.66 -49.23 -21.66
C ASP A 836 -1.71 -49.56 -23.16
N THR A 837 -0.55 -49.88 -23.75
CA THR A 837 -0.41 -50.16 -25.18
C THR A 837 0.53 -51.33 -25.46
N ALA A 838 0.52 -51.85 -26.69
CA ALA A 838 1.32 -53.01 -27.05
C ALA A 838 2.81 -52.65 -27.14
N PRO A 839 3.70 -53.23 -26.31
CA PRO A 839 5.12 -52.84 -26.25
C PRO A 839 5.94 -53.31 -27.46
N ALA A 840 5.41 -54.18 -28.32
CA ALA A 840 6.14 -54.82 -29.41
C ALA A 840 6.67 -53.85 -30.48
N SER A 841 6.10 -52.66 -30.59
CA SER A 841 6.54 -51.63 -31.54
C SER A 841 7.77 -50.87 -31.02
N TYR A 842 7.77 -50.57 -29.71
CA TYR A 842 8.87 -49.89 -28.99
C TYR A 842 10.03 -50.81 -28.67
N TYR A 843 9.76 -52.10 -28.40
CA TYR A 843 10.80 -53.13 -28.20
C TYR A 843 10.68 -54.21 -29.30
N PRO A 844 11.21 -53.96 -30.52
CA PRO A 844 11.02 -54.84 -31.68
C PRO A 844 11.91 -56.09 -31.69
N TYR A 845 12.66 -56.34 -30.61
CA TYR A 845 13.57 -57.49 -30.52
C TYR A 845 12.79 -58.79 -30.22
N PRO A 846 13.16 -59.93 -30.84
CA PRO A 846 12.45 -61.20 -30.66
C PRO A 846 12.56 -61.81 -29.25
N THR A 847 13.34 -61.20 -28.36
CA THR A 847 13.42 -61.51 -26.93
C THR A 847 12.22 -60.98 -26.14
N GLY A 848 11.52 -59.96 -26.66
CA GLY A 848 10.45 -59.25 -25.96
C GLY A 848 9.16 -60.07 -25.79
N VAL A 849 8.61 -60.03 -24.57
CA VAL A 849 7.32 -60.61 -24.21
C VAL A 849 6.51 -59.57 -23.44
N ALA A 850 5.35 -59.20 -23.97
CA ALA A 850 4.44 -58.27 -23.30
C ALA A 850 3.93 -58.86 -21.97
N THR A 851 3.94 -58.06 -20.91
CA THR A 851 3.38 -58.42 -19.61
C THR A 851 1.95 -57.92 -19.51
N THR A 852 1.01 -58.81 -19.17
CA THR A 852 -0.41 -58.46 -19.03
C THR A 852 -0.68 -57.73 -17.71
N GLY A 853 -1.53 -56.70 -17.74
CA GLY A 853 -1.94 -55.96 -16.55
C GLY A 853 -1.08 -54.75 -16.22
N ALA A 854 -0.33 -54.23 -17.19
CA ALA A 854 0.53 -53.07 -16.99
C ALA A 854 -0.24 -51.77 -16.68
N GLN A 855 -1.52 -51.65 -17.07
CA GLN A 855 -2.39 -50.56 -16.59
C GLN A 855 -2.39 -50.42 -15.06
N THR A 856 -2.27 -51.51 -14.29
CA THR A 856 -2.18 -51.42 -12.82
C THR A 856 -0.92 -50.70 -12.33
N LEU A 857 0.18 -50.66 -13.10
CA LEU A 857 1.34 -49.80 -12.82
C LEU A 857 1.03 -48.36 -13.20
N TRP A 858 0.48 -48.13 -14.39
CA TRP A 858 0.15 -46.80 -14.91
C TRP A 858 -0.86 -46.05 -14.02
N ASP A 859 -1.76 -46.77 -13.35
CA ASP A 859 -2.71 -46.27 -12.36
C ASP A 859 -2.08 -46.05 -10.95
N GLY A 860 -0.74 -46.02 -10.83
CA GLY A 860 0.01 -45.81 -9.58
C GLY A 860 0.20 -47.05 -8.70
N GLY A 861 -0.18 -48.24 -9.17
CA GLY A 861 -0.04 -49.50 -8.44
C GLY A 861 1.31 -50.19 -8.66
N THR A 862 1.32 -51.52 -8.52
CA THR A 862 2.54 -52.34 -8.60
C THR A 862 2.41 -53.42 -9.67
N LEU A 863 3.41 -53.55 -10.54
CA LEU A 863 3.51 -54.60 -11.55
C LEU A 863 4.71 -55.51 -11.25
N THR A 864 4.47 -56.82 -11.16
CA THR A 864 5.56 -57.81 -11.07
C THR A 864 5.85 -58.40 -12.44
N LEU A 865 7.08 -58.28 -12.90
CA LEU A 865 7.60 -58.91 -14.11
C LEU A 865 8.24 -60.26 -13.70
N PRO A 866 7.58 -61.42 -13.90
CA PRO A 866 8.09 -62.69 -13.42
C PRO A 866 9.25 -63.20 -14.27
N ASP A 867 10.12 -64.01 -13.67
CA ASP A 867 11.18 -64.74 -14.37
C ASP A 867 10.63 -65.59 -15.53
N ALA A 868 11.51 -65.92 -16.47
CA ALA A 868 11.17 -66.80 -17.57
C ALA A 868 11.84 -68.17 -17.41
N ALA A 869 11.09 -69.24 -17.68
CA ALA A 869 11.59 -70.60 -17.55
C ALA A 869 12.70 -70.95 -18.58
N GLY A 870 12.87 -70.13 -19.62
CA GLY A 870 13.80 -70.28 -20.73
C GLY A 870 13.81 -69.03 -21.64
N PRO A 871 14.65 -69.03 -22.69
CA PRO A 871 14.70 -67.95 -23.68
C PRO A 871 13.50 -68.02 -24.64
N GLN A 872 13.25 -66.95 -25.39
CA GLN A 872 12.27 -66.99 -26.48
C GLN A 872 12.71 -67.95 -27.61
N PRO A 873 11.78 -68.54 -28.38
CA PRO A 873 12.13 -69.48 -29.44
C PRO A 873 13.04 -68.87 -30.51
N GLY A 874 14.32 -69.25 -30.49
CA GLY A 874 15.34 -68.76 -31.41
C GLY A 874 16.22 -67.61 -30.90
N THR A 875 16.07 -67.21 -29.63
CA THR A 875 16.93 -66.22 -28.96
C THR A 875 17.77 -66.89 -27.86
N THR A 876 18.66 -66.12 -27.22
CA THR A 876 19.37 -66.51 -25.99
C THR A 876 18.72 -65.95 -24.71
N GLY A 877 17.67 -65.12 -24.83
CA GLY A 877 17.05 -64.46 -23.68
C GLY A 877 15.54 -64.23 -23.80
N THR A 878 14.93 -63.82 -22.70
CA THR A 878 13.53 -63.35 -22.61
C THR A 878 13.50 -62.05 -21.83
N VAL A 879 12.89 -61.02 -22.42
CA VAL A 879 12.70 -59.69 -21.82
C VAL A 879 11.22 -59.46 -21.58
N ARG A 880 10.85 -59.04 -20.38
CA ARG A 880 9.49 -58.62 -20.02
C ARG A 880 9.32 -57.17 -20.39
N THR A 881 8.25 -56.87 -21.13
CA THR A 881 8.00 -55.53 -21.68
C THR A 881 6.62 -55.03 -21.30
N ALA A 882 6.50 -53.73 -21.10
CA ALA A 882 5.25 -52.99 -20.88
C ALA A 882 5.39 -51.61 -21.55
N ALA A 883 4.29 -51.01 -22.02
CA ALA A 883 4.32 -49.67 -22.60
C ALA A 883 3.00 -48.95 -22.39
N ALA A 884 3.03 -47.63 -22.33
CA ALA A 884 1.84 -46.78 -22.28
C ALA A 884 1.98 -45.58 -23.23
N ILE A 885 0.84 -45.12 -23.75
CA ILE A 885 0.72 -43.81 -24.40
C ILE A 885 0.49 -42.77 -23.31
N ILE A 886 1.23 -41.66 -23.38
CA ILE A 886 1.06 -40.47 -22.54
C ILE A 886 0.37 -39.40 -23.40
N GLN A 887 -0.74 -38.87 -22.91
CA GLN A 887 -1.50 -37.82 -23.59
C GLN A 887 -2.00 -36.79 -22.59
N ALA A 888 -1.78 -35.50 -22.87
CA ALA A 888 -2.31 -34.41 -22.05
C ALA A 888 -3.16 -33.46 -22.90
N PRO A 889 -4.23 -32.83 -22.35
CA PRO A 889 -4.88 -31.70 -23.01
C PRO A 889 -3.84 -30.62 -23.34
N ARG A 890 -3.93 -30.00 -24.52
CA ARG A 890 -3.13 -28.83 -24.86
C ARG A 890 -3.80 -27.58 -24.27
N PRO A 891 -3.07 -26.68 -23.60
CA PRO A 891 -3.60 -25.42 -23.12
C PRO A 891 -4.10 -24.53 -24.27
N VAL A 892 -4.79 -23.44 -23.95
CA VAL A 892 -5.30 -22.50 -24.97
C VAL A 892 -4.15 -21.74 -25.65
N CYS A 893 -3.03 -21.53 -24.93
CA CYS A 893 -1.82 -20.94 -25.44
C CYS A 893 -0.58 -21.72 -24.96
N ASP A 894 0.33 -21.98 -25.89
CA ASP A 894 1.67 -22.57 -25.66
C ASP A 894 2.60 -22.21 -26.83
N ALA A 895 3.91 -22.26 -26.59
CA ALA A 895 4.97 -22.00 -27.57
C ALA A 895 5.15 -23.13 -28.61
N GLY A 896 4.41 -24.24 -28.51
CA GLY A 896 4.49 -25.41 -29.39
C GLY A 896 5.22 -26.60 -28.81
N THR A 897 5.73 -26.49 -27.58
CA THR A 897 6.57 -27.45 -26.85
C THR A 897 5.93 -27.85 -25.51
N ALA A 898 6.23 -29.06 -25.05
CA ALA A 898 5.90 -29.54 -23.72
C ALA A 898 7.05 -30.38 -23.18
N HIS A 899 7.44 -30.16 -21.94
CA HIS A 899 8.35 -31.01 -21.20
C HIS A 899 7.58 -32.19 -20.61
N VAL A 900 8.08 -33.41 -20.81
CA VAL A 900 7.49 -34.64 -20.27
C VAL A 900 8.54 -35.38 -19.45
N SER A 901 8.29 -35.58 -18.16
CA SER A 901 9.14 -36.38 -17.28
C SER A 901 8.37 -37.60 -16.77
N VAL A 902 9.03 -38.75 -16.72
CA VAL A 902 8.43 -40.04 -16.34
C VAL A 902 9.40 -40.84 -15.49
N GLN A 903 8.93 -41.30 -14.32
CA GLN A 903 9.72 -42.10 -13.39
C GLN A 903 9.02 -43.40 -12.99
N VAL A 904 9.82 -44.39 -12.59
CA VAL A 904 9.33 -45.65 -12.02
C VAL A 904 10.35 -46.23 -11.04
N ASP A 905 9.89 -46.72 -9.88
CA ASP A 905 10.72 -47.52 -9.00
C ASP A 905 10.84 -48.94 -9.53
N ALA A 906 12.08 -49.42 -9.71
CA ALA A 906 12.39 -50.76 -10.14
C ALA A 906 13.17 -51.54 -9.06
N ALA A 907 12.67 -52.72 -8.69
CA ALA A 907 13.34 -53.62 -7.74
C ALA A 907 13.54 -55.02 -8.35
N GLN A 908 14.77 -55.52 -8.32
CA GLN A 908 15.10 -56.87 -8.79
C GLN A 908 14.94 -57.90 -7.68
N LEU A 909 13.99 -58.80 -7.83
CA LEU A 909 13.64 -59.81 -6.82
C LEU A 909 14.50 -61.10 -6.91
N GLY A 910 15.45 -61.17 -7.85
CA GLY A 910 16.25 -62.38 -8.13
C GLY A 910 15.47 -63.45 -8.93
N PRO A 911 15.82 -64.75 -8.85
CA PRO A 911 16.78 -65.35 -7.92
C PRO A 911 18.27 -65.11 -8.26
N ASP A 912 18.59 -64.78 -9.51
CA ASP A 912 19.97 -64.49 -9.93
C ASP A 912 20.23 -62.99 -10.01
N ASP A 913 21.50 -62.61 -9.94
CA ASP A 913 21.98 -61.32 -10.47
C ASP A 913 21.72 -61.26 -11.97
N GLY A 914 21.37 -60.07 -12.46
CA GLY A 914 21.24 -59.80 -13.88
C GLY A 914 22.61 -59.79 -14.55
N CYS A 915 22.62 -59.68 -15.87
CA CYS A 915 23.85 -59.70 -16.66
C CYS A 915 23.81 -58.63 -17.75
N ALA A 916 24.95 -57.98 -18.00
CA ALA A 916 25.05 -56.88 -18.95
C ALA A 916 24.01 -55.77 -18.68
N SER A 917 23.23 -55.36 -19.69
CA SER A 917 22.17 -54.36 -19.56
C SER A 917 20.85 -55.07 -19.29
N THR A 918 20.36 -54.92 -18.06
CA THR A 918 19.35 -55.75 -17.39
C THR A 918 17.93 -55.19 -17.46
N GLY A 919 17.78 -53.89 -17.70
CA GLY A 919 16.49 -53.27 -17.96
C GLY A 919 16.59 -51.77 -18.18
N PHE A 920 15.48 -51.17 -18.64
CA PHE A 920 15.38 -49.73 -18.92
C PHE A 920 13.95 -49.18 -18.83
N ILE A 921 13.87 -47.87 -18.67
CA ILE A 921 12.73 -47.01 -19.05
C ILE A 921 13.15 -46.12 -20.22
N GLY A 922 12.27 -45.94 -21.20
CA GLY A 922 12.53 -45.07 -22.35
C GLY A 922 11.29 -44.34 -22.81
N LEU A 923 11.49 -43.11 -23.30
CA LEU A 923 10.45 -42.23 -23.82
C LEU A 923 10.58 -42.12 -25.34
N TYR A 924 9.46 -42.12 -26.06
CA TYR A 924 9.38 -42.18 -27.52
C TYR A 924 8.39 -41.14 -28.05
N ASN A 925 8.70 -40.50 -29.18
CA ASN A 925 7.73 -39.71 -29.95
C ASN A 925 7.45 -40.39 -31.30
N GLY A 926 6.54 -41.38 -31.28
CA GLY A 926 6.31 -42.26 -32.41
C GLY A 926 5.96 -43.68 -31.95
N THR A 927 6.32 -44.69 -32.76
CA THR A 927 5.94 -46.09 -32.46
C THR A 927 7.07 -47.10 -32.70
N SER A 928 8.30 -46.65 -32.93
CA SER A 928 9.45 -47.51 -33.21
C SER A 928 10.65 -47.20 -32.32
N GLU A 929 11.57 -48.16 -32.21
CA GLU A 929 12.88 -48.01 -31.55
C GLU A 929 13.71 -46.81 -32.09
N ALA A 930 13.46 -46.38 -33.33
CA ALA A 930 14.12 -45.21 -33.92
C ALA A 930 13.53 -43.87 -33.45
N ASP A 931 12.34 -43.91 -32.83
CA ASP A 931 11.61 -42.74 -32.33
C ASP A 931 11.88 -42.48 -30.83
N ARG A 932 12.85 -43.19 -30.24
CA ARG A 932 13.25 -43.00 -28.84
C ARG A 932 13.96 -41.67 -28.65
N ILE A 933 13.45 -40.85 -27.74
CA ILE A 933 13.96 -39.51 -27.41
C ILE A 933 14.75 -39.49 -26.09
N ALA A 934 14.39 -40.32 -25.11
CA ALA A 934 15.10 -40.47 -23.84
C ALA A 934 15.20 -41.93 -23.38
N LEU A 935 16.20 -42.26 -22.56
CA LEU A 935 16.50 -43.61 -22.08
C LEU A 935 17.27 -43.57 -20.77
N ASP A 936 16.79 -44.30 -19.75
CA ASP A 936 17.52 -44.57 -18.51
C ASP A 936 17.59 -46.07 -18.23
N LEU A 937 18.71 -46.51 -17.64
CA LEU A 937 19.14 -47.92 -17.60
C LEU A 937 19.35 -48.39 -16.15
N ALA A 938 18.79 -49.56 -15.83
CA ALA A 938 19.16 -50.26 -14.60
C ALA A 938 20.68 -50.56 -14.57
N PRO A 939 21.34 -50.51 -13.38
CA PRO A 939 22.79 -50.67 -13.27
C PRO A 939 23.29 -51.98 -13.88
N ARG A 940 24.37 -51.96 -14.67
CA ARG A 940 24.84 -53.17 -15.38
C ARG A 940 25.18 -54.31 -14.44
N ASN A 941 24.69 -55.51 -14.78
CA ASN A 941 24.72 -56.71 -13.92
C ASN A 941 24.04 -56.46 -12.57
N THR A 942 22.82 -55.90 -12.61
CA THR A 942 22.05 -55.51 -11.42
C THR A 942 22.00 -56.67 -10.40
N PRO A 943 22.35 -56.43 -9.12
CA PRO A 943 22.31 -57.48 -8.09
C PRO A 943 20.88 -57.91 -7.72
N ALA A 944 20.70 -59.18 -7.38
CA ALA A 944 19.45 -59.62 -6.76
C ALA A 944 19.23 -58.90 -5.41
N GLY A 945 18.08 -58.24 -5.26
CA GLY A 945 17.77 -57.37 -4.12
C GLY A 945 18.07 -55.89 -4.34
N TRP A 946 18.56 -55.47 -5.52
CA TRP A 946 18.67 -54.05 -5.88
C TRP A 946 17.29 -53.39 -6.01
N SER A 947 17.21 -52.13 -5.63
CA SER A 947 16.10 -51.21 -5.90
C SER A 947 16.63 -49.83 -6.27
N GLY A 948 15.94 -49.14 -7.16
CA GLY A 948 16.18 -47.73 -7.47
C GLY A 948 15.12 -47.17 -8.43
N THR A 949 14.96 -45.86 -8.41
CA THR A 949 14.11 -45.12 -9.35
C THR A 949 14.85 -44.98 -10.68
N LEU A 950 14.12 -45.16 -11.79
CA LEU A 950 14.59 -44.85 -13.13
C LEU A 950 13.75 -43.72 -13.71
N THR A 951 14.38 -42.71 -14.31
CA THR A 951 13.72 -41.47 -14.74
C THR A 951 14.14 -41.09 -16.16
N VAL A 952 13.17 -40.71 -16.99
CA VAL A 952 13.40 -40.17 -18.33
C VAL A 952 12.58 -38.91 -18.55
N GLU A 953 13.22 -37.91 -19.14
CA GLU A 953 12.61 -36.64 -19.48
C GLU A 953 13.01 -36.19 -20.88
N ALA A 954 12.12 -35.46 -21.55
CA ALA A 954 12.40 -34.82 -22.83
C ALA A 954 11.38 -33.72 -23.17
N ASP A 955 11.82 -32.72 -23.92
CA ASP A 955 10.94 -31.79 -24.59
C ASP A 955 10.36 -32.44 -25.86
N VAL A 956 9.04 -32.34 -26.02
CA VAL A 956 8.28 -32.91 -27.13
C VAL A 956 7.41 -31.83 -27.78
N PRO A 957 7.03 -31.97 -29.06
CA PRO A 957 6.04 -31.09 -29.66
C PRO A 957 4.70 -31.21 -28.91
N ALA A 958 4.14 -30.07 -28.47
CA ALA A 958 2.86 -29.99 -27.76
C ALA A 958 1.72 -30.67 -28.54
N VAL A 959 1.77 -30.59 -29.87
CA VAL A 959 0.81 -31.25 -30.77
C VAL A 959 0.92 -32.78 -30.78
N ASP A 960 2.13 -33.34 -30.59
CA ASP A 960 2.35 -34.78 -30.55
C ASP A 960 1.90 -35.38 -29.22
N LEU A 961 2.16 -34.68 -28.11
CA LEU A 961 1.64 -35.04 -26.79
C LEU A 961 0.11 -34.99 -26.76
N ALA A 962 -0.49 -33.91 -27.28
CA ALA A 962 -1.94 -33.79 -27.36
C ALA A 962 -2.60 -34.83 -28.30
N ALA A 963 -1.87 -35.32 -29.31
CA ALA A 963 -2.32 -36.38 -30.21
C ALA A 963 -2.15 -37.81 -29.64
N GLY A 964 -1.42 -37.98 -28.53
CA GLY A 964 -1.07 -39.29 -27.98
C GLY A 964 0.01 -40.03 -28.80
N ASN A 965 0.95 -39.29 -29.39
CA ASN A 965 2.12 -39.85 -30.09
C ASN A 965 3.28 -40.16 -29.12
N ILE A 966 3.23 -39.64 -27.89
CA ILE A 966 4.25 -39.84 -26.87
C ILE A 966 3.98 -41.14 -26.12
N ALA A 967 5.01 -41.96 -25.94
CA ALA A 967 4.90 -43.24 -25.26
C ALA A 967 6.09 -43.50 -24.34
N VAL A 968 5.82 -44.14 -23.21
CA VAL A 968 6.84 -44.74 -22.34
C VAL A 968 6.88 -46.25 -22.58
N ALA A 969 8.07 -46.84 -22.63
CA ALA A 969 8.25 -48.29 -22.65
C ALA A 969 9.26 -48.75 -21.59
N LEU A 970 8.87 -49.80 -20.89
CA LEU A 970 9.67 -50.52 -19.90
C LEU A 970 10.08 -51.87 -20.49
N ALA A 971 11.35 -52.23 -20.35
CA ALA A 971 11.87 -53.51 -20.81
C ALA A 971 12.93 -54.03 -19.82
N PHE A 972 12.69 -55.18 -19.21
CA PHE A 972 13.58 -55.78 -18.20
C PHE A 972 13.82 -57.26 -18.50
N ASP A 973 15.07 -57.71 -18.36
CA ASP A 973 15.44 -59.13 -18.52
C ASP A 973 14.69 -60.01 -17.53
N ALA A 974 14.21 -61.15 -18.02
CA ALA A 974 13.64 -62.21 -17.19
C ALA A 974 14.35 -63.57 -17.35
N TYR A 975 15.19 -63.71 -18.38
CA TYR A 975 16.08 -64.86 -18.59
C TYR A 975 17.19 -64.47 -19.57
N ASP A 976 18.44 -64.80 -19.27
CA ASP A 976 19.54 -64.74 -20.26
C ASP A 976 20.48 -65.97 -20.19
N ASP A 977 20.85 -66.47 -21.35
CA ASP A 977 21.83 -67.53 -21.62
C ASP A 977 22.76 -67.12 -22.78
N SER A 978 23.07 -65.82 -22.91
CA SER A 978 23.99 -65.25 -23.91
C SER A 978 25.44 -65.77 -23.78
N GLY A 979 25.75 -66.51 -22.70
CA GLY A 979 26.86 -67.44 -22.59
C GLY A 979 28.26 -66.81 -22.49
N GLY A 980 28.77 -66.24 -23.58
CA GLY A 980 30.10 -65.60 -23.59
C GLY A 980 30.17 -64.31 -22.77
N ILE A 981 29.02 -63.71 -22.49
CA ILE A 981 28.85 -62.49 -21.70
C ILE A 981 28.45 -62.83 -20.25
N CYS A 982 27.61 -63.86 -20.08
CA CYS A 982 27.02 -64.23 -18.79
C CYS A 982 27.50 -65.60 -18.31
N PRO A 983 28.09 -65.70 -17.10
CA PRO A 983 28.64 -66.95 -16.58
C PRO A 983 27.52 -67.91 -16.13
N GLY A 984 26.87 -68.55 -17.12
CA GLY A 984 25.71 -69.43 -16.95
C GLY A 984 24.38 -68.72 -17.15
N VAL A 985 23.32 -69.53 -17.17
CA VAL A 985 21.91 -69.09 -17.24
C VAL A 985 21.59 -68.18 -16.06
N ARG A 986 20.99 -67.02 -16.33
CA ARG A 986 20.46 -66.08 -15.34
C ARG A 986 18.94 -66.00 -15.41
N ARG A 987 18.29 -65.89 -14.25
CA ARG A 987 16.85 -65.65 -14.10
C ARG A 987 16.60 -64.49 -13.16
N THR A 988 15.85 -63.52 -13.66
CA THR A 988 15.56 -62.27 -12.99
C THR A 988 14.05 -62.06 -12.97
N SER A 989 13.53 -61.67 -11.82
CA SER A 989 12.17 -61.19 -11.64
C SER A 989 12.28 -59.75 -11.16
N TRP A 990 11.35 -58.90 -11.59
CA TRP A 990 11.32 -57.49 -11.21
C TRP A 990 9.98 -57.11 -10.60
N GLN A 991 9.99 -56.11 -9.74
CA GLN A 991 8.83 -55.37 -9.28
C GLN A 991 8.98 -53.92 -9.72
N LEU A 992 7.89 -53.36 -10.23
CA LEU A 992 7.78 -51.97 -10.67
C LEU A 992 6.69 -51.30 -9.84
N SER A 993 6.92 -50.09 -9.34
CA SER A 993 6.01 -49.31 -8.49
C SER A 993 6.23 -47.82 -8.65
N GLN A 994 5.40 -47.00 -8.01
CA GLN A 994 5.53 -45.52 -7.97
C GLN A 994 5.70 -44.89 -9.36
N PHE A 995 4.96 -45.40 -10.34
CA PHE A 995 4.95 -44.79 -11.67
C PHE A 995 4.32 -43.41 -11.57
N ALA A 996 5.06 -42.39 -12.01
CA ALA A 996 4.57 -41.02 -12.15
C ALA A 996 4.98 -40.47 -13.51
N ALA A 997 4.09 -39.66 -14.10
CA ALA A 997 4.35 -38.91 -15.32
C ALA A 997 3.85 -37.48 -15.12
N THR A 998 4.70 -36.50 -15.40
CA THR A 998 4.39 -35.07 -15.35
C THR A 998 4.48 -34.46 -16.73
N VAL A 999 3.71 -33.40 -16.95
CA VAL A 999 3.67 -32.63 -18.20
C VAL A 999 3.68 -31.16 -17.84
N VAL A 1000 4.57 -30.40 -18.48
CA VAL A 1000 4.62 -28.94 -18.40
C VAL A 1000 4.65 -28.41 -19.83
N TYR A 1001 3.60 -27.73 -20.27
CA TYR A 1001 3.61 -27.00 -21.54
C TYR A 1001 4.42 -25.72 -21.39
N ASP A 1002 5.21 -25.40 -22.42
CA ASP A 1002 5.89 -24.12 -22.51
C ASP A 1002 4.86 -23.03 -22.84
N GLN A 1003 4.59 -22.13 -21.89
CA GLN A 1003 3.63 -21.02 -22.05
C GLN A 1003 4.33 -19.66 -22.21
N THR A 1004 5.60 -19.65 -22.63
CA THR A 1004 6.37 -18.43 -22.88
C THR A 1004 5.63 -17.52 -23.87
N GLY A 1005 5.38 -16.27 -23.47
CA GLY A 1005 4.66 -15.28 -24.27
C GLY A 1005 3.12 -15.39 -24.25
N CYS A 1006 2.54 -16.26 -23.42
CA CYS A 1006 1.08 -16.38 -23.25
C CYS A 1006 0.49 -15.44 -22.19
N ALA A 1007 1.33 -14.84 -21.35
CA ALA A 1007 0.93 -13.94 -20.28
C ALA A 1007 0.29 -12.64 -20.85
N THR A 1008 -0.97 -12.38 -20.49
CA THR A 1008 -1.68 -11.16 -20.93
C THR A 1008 -1.46 -10.04 -19.93
N GLN A 1009 -0.92 -8.90 -20.38
CA GLN A 1009 -0.67 -7.74 -19.53
C GLN A 1009 -1.96 -6.98 -19.19
N PHE A 1010 -2.11 -6.61 -17.92
CA PHE A 1010 -3.21 -5.76 -17.43
C PHE A 1010 -2.73 -4.85 -16.28
N LEU A 1011 -3.48 -3.79 -16.02
CA LEU A 1011 -3.26 -2.88 -14.90
C LEU A 1011 -4.18 -3.29 -13.75
N ARG A 1012 -3.59 -3.49 -12.57
CA ARG A 1012 -4.31 -3.69 -11.32
C ARG A 1012 -4.22 -2.44 -10.47
N ASN A 1013 -5.35 -1.79 -10.23
CA ASN A 1013 -5.44 -0.71 -9.26
C ASN A 1013 -5.76 -1.28 -7.88
N VAL A 1014 -4.83 -1.14 -6.94
CA VAL A 1014 -4.94 -1.57 -5.54
C VAL A 1014 -5.12 -0.33 -4.68
N VAL A 1015 -6.21 -0.27 -3.90
CA VAL A 1015 -6.41 0.77 -2.89
C VAL A 1015 -6.10 0.18 -1.53
N THR A 1016 -4.94 0.52 -1.00
CA THR A 1016 -4.49 0.07 0.32
C THR A 1016 -4.79 1.14 1.36
N ASP A 1017 -5.34 0.72 2.48
CA ASP A 1017 -5.46 1.53 3.69
C ASP A 1017 -4.07 1.67 4.33
N CYS A 1018 -3.52 2.88 4.48
CA CYS A 1018 -2.15 3.03 4.98
C CYS A 1018 -2.01 2.95 6.50
N GLU A 1019 -3.11 3.00 7.27
CA GLU A 1019 -3.06 2.85 8.73
C GLU A 1019 -2.94 1.37 9.12
N THR A 1020 -3.61 0.50 8.35
CA THR A 1020 -3.67 -0.95 8.60
C THR A 1020 -2.80 -1.78 7.65
N GLY A 1021 -2.48 -1.25 6.47
CA GLY A 1021 -1.89 -1.99 5.36
C GLY A 1021 -2.88 -2.89 4.61
N GLU A 1022 -4.18 -2.86 4.92
CA GLU A 1022 -5.17 -3.75 4.31
C GLU A 1022 -5.59 -3.31 2.89
N VAL A 1023 -5.69 -4.27 1.98
CA VAL A 1023 -6.18 -4.02 0.61
C VAL A 1023 -7.70 -3.94 0.61
N THR A 1024 -8.24 -2.73 0.46
CA THR A 1024 -9.68 -2.46 0.54
C THR A 1024 -10.42 -2.73 -0.77
N THR A 1025 -9.78 -2.47 -1.91
CA THR A 1025 -10.35 -2.71 -3.24
C THR A 1025 -9.27 -3.03 -4.28
N VAL A 1026 -9.65 -3.87 -5.25
CA VAL A 1026 -8.84 -4.25 -6.40
C VAL A 1026 -9.70 -4.08 -7.66
N THR A 1027 -9.20 -3.33 -8.64
CA THR A 1027 -9.85 -3.18 -9.95
C THR A 1027 -8.86 -3.45 -11.08
N ASP A 1028 -9.18 -4.43 -11.91
CA ASP A 1028 -8.34 -4.84 -13.04
C ASP A 1028 -8.85 -4.23 -14.35
N THR A 1029 -7.96 -3.61 -15.11
CA THR A 1029 -8.26 -3.04 -16.43
C THR A 1029 -7.20 -3.42 -17.45
N THR A 1030 -7.56 -3.46 -18.72
CA THR A 1030 -6.60 -3.51 -19.83
C THR A 1030 -5.74 -2.26 -19.85
N LEU A 1031 -4.66 -2.26 -20.64
CA LEU A 1031 -3.77 -1.10 -20.81
C LEU A 1031 -4.49 0.14 -21.40
N ASP A 1032 -5.62 -0.04 -22.08
CA ASP A 1032 -6.52 1.02 -22.58
C ASP A 1032 -7.72 1.33 -21.65
N GLY A 1033 -7.68 0.86 -20.41
CA GLY A 1033 -8.63 1.21 -19.34
C GLY A 1033 -10.00 0.54 -19.41
N GLN A 1034 -10.20 -0.48 -20.26
CA GLN A 1034 -11.42 -1.29 -20.24
C GLN A 1034 -11.37 -2.31 -19.08
N PRO A 1035 -12.50 -2.70 -18.46
CA PRO A 1035 -12.49 -3.73 -17.41
C PRO A 1035 -11.88 -5.05 -17.91
N TYR A 1036 -10.92 -5.58 -17.15
CA TYR A 1036 -10.27 -6.87 -17.42
C TYR A 1036 -10.76 -7.93 -16.43
N PHE A 1037 -10.95 -9.16 -16.91
CA PHE A 1037 -11.27 -10.31 -16.08
C PHE A 1037 -10.10 -11.28 -16.15
N VAL A 1038 -9.34 -11.40 -15.06
CA VAL A 1038 -8.24 -12.36 -14.95
C VAL A 1038 -8.77 -13.79 -15.13
N THR A 1039 -8.08 -14.58 -15.95
CA THR A 1039 -8.48 -15.93 -16.34
C THR A 1039 -7.61 -17.04 -15.75
N GLY A 1040 -6.35 -16.74 -15.45
CA GLY A 1040 -5.40 -17.54 -14.68
C GLY A 1040 -5.08 -16.88 -13.34
N GLU A 1041 -3.79 -16.79 -13.00
CA GLU A 1041 -3.33 -16.19 -11.74
C GLU A 1041 -2.64 -14.82 -11.97
N PRO A 1042 -2.97 -13.77 -11.18
CA PRO A 1042 -2.27 -12.49 -11.22
C PRO A 1042 -0.82 -12.64 -10.75
N GLY A 1043 0.13 -12.67 -11.69
CA GLY A 1043 1.55 -12.63 -11.41
C GLY A 1043 2.17 -11.28 -11.72
N GLN A 1044 3.40 -11.03 -11.22
CA GLN A 1044 4.26 -10.06 -11.88
C GLN A 1044 4.49 -10.52 -13.32
N CYS A 1045 4.52 -9.58 -14.26
CA CYS A 1045 4.99 -9.92 -15.59
C CYS A 1045 6.47 -10.30 -15.53
N GLU A 1046 6.77 -11.57 -15.78
CA GLU A 1046 8.08 -11.92 -16.31
C GLU A 1046 8.28 -11.10 -17.59
N ALA A 1047 9.14 -10.10 -17.51
CA ALA A 1047 9.37 -9.18 -18.61
C ALA A 1047 10.06 -9.94 -19.74
N THR A 1048 9.25 -10.43 -20.69
CA THR A 1048 9.67 -11.31 -21.78
C THR A 1048 10.71 -10.59 -22.65
N GLY A 1049 11.99 -10.78 -22.34
CA GLY A 1049 13.12 -10.09 -22.97
C GLY A 1049 13.22 -8.59 -22.67
N GLY A 1050 12.78 -8.11 -21.49
CA GLY A 1050 12.64 -6.68 -21.21
C GLY A 1050 13.02 -6.22 -19.80
N GLN A 1051 14.30 -6.34 -19.42
CA GLN A 1051 14.87 -5.60 -18.28
C GLN A 1051 16.10 -4.82 -18.75
N GLY A 1052 16.28 -3.56 -18.41
CA GLY A 1052 15.40 -2.60 -17.73
C GLY A 1052 16.06 -1.23 -17.91
N SER A 1053 15.30 -0.13 -17.89
CA SER A 1053 15.86 1.18 -18.30
C SER A 1053 17.20 1.47 -17.61
N PRO A 1054 18.26 1.80 -18.36
CA PRO A 1054 19.47 2.33 -17.74
C PRO A 1054 19.12 3.62 -17.00
N GLU A 1055 19.99 4.04 -16.08
CA GLU A 1055 19.97 5.40 -15.57
C GLU A 1055 19.95 6.36 -16.77
N GLU A 1056 18.85 7.09 -16.90
CA GLU A 1056 18.53 7.87 -18.10
C GLU A 1056 19.66 8.88 -18.35
N PRO A 1057 20.23 8.97 -19.56
CA PRO A 1057 21.33 9.90 -19.83
C PRO A 1057 20.83 11.31 -19.54
N CYS A 1058 21.38 11.92 -18.48
CA CYS A 1058 20.77 13.05 -17.78
C CYS A 1058 20.15 14.07 -18.72
N LEU A 1059 18.81 14.00 -18.84
CA LEU A 1059 18.06 14.92 -19.66
C LEU A 1059 18.27 16.36 -19.15
N ALA A 1060 18.06 17.32 -20.05
CA ALA A 1060 18.10 18.73 -19.73
C ALA A 1060 17.12 19.02 -18.57
N GLN A 1061 17.67 19.22 -17.37
CA GLN A 1061 16.91 19.52 -16.16
C GLN A 1061 16.31 20.93 -16.24
N ASN A 1062 17.04 21.84 -16.89
CA ASN A 1062 16.66 23.23 -17.09
C ASN A 1062 17.06 23.70 -18.49
N VAL A 1063 16.37 24.72 -18.99
CA VAL A 1063 16.79 25.51 -20.16
C VAL A 1063 17.03 26.94 -19.69
N ILE A 1064 18.13 27.54 -20.11
CA ILE A 1064 18.48 28.94 -19.84
C ILE A 1064 18.71 29.72 -21.12
N GLU A 1065 18.61 31.03 -21.02
CA GLU A 1065 18.81 31.97 -22.12
C GLU A 1065 20.12 32.74 -21.91
N ALA A 1066 20.98 32.76 -22.93
CA ALA A 1066 22.21 33.55 -22.94
C ALA A 1066 22.17 34.58 -24.06
N CYS A 1067 22.14 35.87 -23.73
CA CYS A 1067 22.28 36.94 -24.71
C CYS A 1067 23.71 36.94 -25.28
N ARG A 1068 23.81 37.03 -26.61
CA ARG A 1068 25.04 37.00 -27.40
C ARG A 1068 24.99 38.08 -28.47
N CYS A 1069 26.15 38.44 -29.00
CA CYS A 1069 26.26 39.37 -30.11
C CYS A 1069 26.95 38.71 -31.30
N ASP A 1070 26.50 39.04 -32.50
CA ASP A 1070 27.06 38.60 -33.78
C ASP A 1070 27.70 39.80 -34.49
N ASP A 1071 28.91 39.62 -35.01
CA ASP A 1071 29.66 40.61 -35.81
C ASP A 1071 29.40 40.32 -37.30
N THR A 1072 28.25 40.77 -37.82
CA THR A 1072 27.80 40.39 -39.16
C THR A 1072 28.56 41.08 -40.29
N ASP A 1073 29.29 42.17 -40.00
CA ASP A 1073 30.12 42.89 -40.96
C ASP A 1073 31.64 42.58 -40.89
N GLY A 1074 32.10 42.01 -39.77
CA GLY A 1074 33.44 41.46 -39.56
C GLY A 1074 34.46 42.48 -39.04
N ASP A 1075 34.05 43.54 -38.36
CA ASP A 1075 34.94 44.59 -37.82
C ASP A 1075 35.49 44.28 -36.41
N GLY A 1076 34.92 43.28 -35.73
CA GLY A 1076 35.26 42.85 -34.37
C GLY A 1076 34.33 43.41 -33.28
N VAL A 1077 33.23 44.07 -33.63
CA VAL A 1077 32.18 44.57 -32.73
C VAL A 1077 30.85 43.91 -33.10
N GLY A 1078 30.10 43.46 -32.09
CA GLY A 1078 28.77 42.90 -32.33
C GLY A 1078 27.80 43.96 -32.83
N ASP A 1079 27.09 43.67 -33.93
CA ASP A 1079 26.11 44.56 -34.56
C ASP A 1079 24.69 43.97 -34.61
N VAL A 1080 24.53 42.68 -34.27
CA VAL A 1080 23.22 42.02 -34.11
C VAL A 1080 23.15 41.21 -32.81
N ASP A 1081 22.17 41.51 -31.96
CA ASP A 1081 21.88 40.74 -30.75
C ASP A 1081 21.09 39.46 -31.07
N TYR A 1082 21.45 38.36 -30.40
CA TYR A 1082 20.75 37.09 -30.49
C TYR A 1082 20.72 36.37 -29.13
N VAL A 1083 19.72 35.51 -28.92
CA VAL A 1083 19.62 34.68 -27.71
C VAL A 1083 20.02 33.25 -28.05
N GLU A 1084 20.91 32.68 -27.26
CA GLU A 1084 21.28 31.26 -27.30
C GLU A 1084 20.53 30.53 -26.18
N LEU A 1085 19.70 29.53 -26.54
CA LEU A 1085 19.07 28.64 -25.56
C LEU A 1085 20.05 27.51 -25.22
N LEU A 1086 20.34 27.32 -23.93
CA LEU A 1086 21.26 26.31 -23.43
C LEU A 1086 20.50 25.35 -22.51
N ALA A 1087 20.55 24.04 -22.80
CA ALA A 1087 20.16 22.99 -21.88
C ALA A 1087 21.22 22.82 -20.79
N VAL A 1088 20.79 22.68 -19.55
CA VAL A 1088 21.62 22.31 -18.40
C VAL A 1088 21.32 20.86 -18.02
N ASP A 1089 22.30 19.96 -18.14
CA ASP A 1089 22.16 18.57 -17.67
C ASP A 1089 22.31 18.46 -16.13
N CYS A 1090 22.17 17.25 -15.58
CA CYS A 1090 22.32 17.00 -14.14
C CYS A 1090 23.74 17.29 -13.60
N ASN A 1091 24.76 17.32 -14.47
CA ASN A 1091 26.14 17.63 -14.13
C ASN A 1091 26.46 19.13 -14.23
N GLY A 1092 25.50 19.94 -14.68
CA GLY A 1092 25.68 21.37 -14.96
C GLY A 1092 26.36 21.65 -16.31
N ALA A 1093 26.46 20.67 -17.21
CA ALA A 1093 27.01 20.88 -18.54
C ALA A 1093 26.00 21.61 -19.43
N LEU A 1094 26.48 22.67 -20.11
CA LEU A 1094 25.66 23.50 -20.99
C LEU A 1094 25.73 22.99 -22.44
N THR A 1095 24.57 22.68 -23.02
CA THR A 1095 24.44 22.25 -24.42
C THR A 1095 23.51 23.21 -25.18
N SER A 1096 24.01 23.81 -26.26
CA SER A 1096 23.21 24.73 -27.09
C SER A 1096 22.07 23.99 -27.79
N LEU A 1097 20.83 24.39 -27.49
CA LEU A 1097 19.59 23.92 -28.10
C LEU A 1097 19.24 24.70 -29.38
N GLY A 1098 19.83 25.89 -29.55
CA GLY A 1098 19.66 26.72 -30.73
C GLY A 1098 19.79 28.21 -30.42
N THR A 1099 20.07 28.97 -31.47
CA THR A 1099 20.17 30.43 -31.43
C THR A 1099 18.95 31.06 -32.10
N TYR A 1100 18.47 32.17 -31.54
CA TYR A 1100 17.23 32.86 -31.92
C TYR A 1100 17.45 34.37 -31.95
N THR A 1101 16.58 35.11 -32.63
CA THR A 1101 16.54 36.58 -32.54
C THR A 1101 16.34 37.03 -31.10
N ALA A 1102 16.74 38.25 -30.75
CA ALA A 1102 16.69 38.76 -29.37
C ALA A 1102 15.27 38.76 -28.72
N ASP A 1103 14.22 38.67 -29.53
CA ASP A 1103 12.81 38.56 -29.15
C ASP A 1103 12.26 37.10 -29.18
N LEU A 1104 13.14 36.11 -29.40
CA LEU A 1104 12.83 34.69 -29.61
C LEU A 1104 11.89 34.39 -30.80
N ALA A 1105 11.56 35.38 -31.64
CA ALA A 1105 10.52 35.24 -32.68
C ALA A 1105 10.95 34.37 -33.87
N ALA A 1106 12.25 34.21 -34.13
CA ALA A 1106 12.77 33.36 -35.20
C ALA A 1106 14.12 32.73 -34.85
N PRO A 1107 14.44 31.52 -35.35
CA PRO A 1107 15.80 30.97 -35.30
C PRO A 1107 16.80 31.90 -36.01
N TYR A 1108 17.92 32.16 -35.34
CA TYR A 1108 19.03 32.97 -35.83
C TYR A 1108 20.24 32.06 -36.08
N THR A 1109 21.13 32.42 -37.02
CA THR A 1109 22.36 31.67 -37.28
C THR A 1109 23.52 32.65 -37.30
N PRO A 1110 24.34 32.70 -36.23
CA PRO A 1110 25.45 33.64 -36.14
C PRO A 1110 26.48 33.48 -37.27
N VAL A 1111 26.94 34.61 -37.78
CA VAL A 1111 27.94 34.72 -38.86
C VAL A 1111 29.36 34.78 -38.29
N ALA A 1112 29.56 35.53 -37.20
CA ALA A 1112 30.78 35.62 -36.41
C ALA A 1112 30.44 36.03 -34.95
N PRO A 1113 30.15 35.06 -34.05
CA PRO A 1113 29.91 35.33 -32.64
C PRO A 1113 31.06 36.11 -31.98
N VAL A 1114 30.71 37.15 -31.23
CA VAL A 1114 31.64 37.98 -30.44
C VAL A 1114 31.06 38.27 -29.05
N ASP A 1115 31.94 38.57 -28.09
CA ASP A 1115 31.50 39.12 -26.81
C ASP A 1115 30.86 40.50 -27.04
N CYS A 1116 29.62 40.69 -26.55
CA CYS A 1116 28.98 41.99 -26.50
C CYS A 1116 29.89 42.98 -25.77
N GLY A 1117 30.22 44.10 -26.43
CA GLY A 1117 31.26 45.00 -25.96
C GLY A 1117 30.95 45.59 -24.58
N ALA A 1118 31.98 45.80 -23.76
CA ALA A 1118 31.90 46.20 -22.34
C ALA A 1118 31.30 47.61 -22.05
N GLY A 1119 30.49 48.15 -22.96
CA GLY A 1119 29.65 49.35 -22.78
C GLY A 1119 28.19 49.02 -22.48
N ASP A 1120 27.68 47.87 -22.93
CA ASP A 1120 26.33 47.42 -22.61
C ASP A 1120 26.29 46.71 -21.26
N ILE A 1121 25.26 47.04 -20.47
CA ILE A 1121 24.95 46.33 -19.24
C ILE A 1121 24.23 45.07 -19.67
N GLY A 1122 25.00 44.03 -20.02
CA GLY A 1122 24.46 42.72 -20.37
C GLY A 1122 23.49 42.22 -19.29
N ALA A 1123 22.52 41.41 -19.70
CA ALA A 1123 21.54 40.81 -18.79
C ALA A 1123 22.23 40.24 -17.55
N GLU A 1124 21.61 40.40 -16.37
CA GLU A 1124 22.17 39.81 -15.15
C GLU A 1124 22.35 38.29 -15.38
N PRO A 1125 23.53 37.74 -15.04
CA PRO A 1125 23.87 36.38 -15.43
C PRO A 1125 22.90 35.40 -14.77
N ALA A 1126 22.31 34.51 -15.58
CA ALA A 1126 21.27 33.60 -15.15
C ALA A 1126 21.75 32.78 -13.94
N THR A 1127 21.04 32.89 -12.80
CA THR A 1127 21.36 32.10 -11.62
C THR A 1127 20.42 30.91 -11.51
N GLY A 1128 20.92 29.70 -11.75
CA GLY A 1128 20.21 28.47 -11.46
C GLY A 1128 20.36 28.04 -10.00
N VAL A 1129 19.63 26.99 -9.63
CA VAL A 1129 19.81 26.26 -8.37
C VAL A 1129 20.12 24.79 -8.67
N GLN A 1130 21.14 24.26 -8.01
CA GLN A 1130 21.44 22.82 -7.99
C GLN A 1130 21.03 22.25 -6.64
N ALA A 1131 20.25 21.17 -6.66
CA ALA A 1131 19.87 20.43 -5.46
C ALA A 1131 20.89 19.32 -5.15
N HIS A 1132 21.20 19.15 -3.87
CA HIS A 1132 22.18 18.19 -3.35
C HIS A 1132 21.59 17.43 -2.17
N ARG A 1133 22.05 16.19 -1.97
CA ARG A 1133 21.71 15.37 -0.80
C ARG A 1133 22.97 14.73 -0.22
N VAL A 1134 23.13 14.81 1.10
CA VAL A 1134 24.22 14.19 1.86
C VAL A 1134 23.62 13.42 3.04
N GLN A 1135 24.01 12.17 3.21
CA GLN A 1135 23.65 11.38 4.38
C GLN A 1135 24.81 11.39 5.38
N LEU A 1136 24.53 11.84 6.60
CA LEU A 1136 25.47 11.85 7.72
C LEU A 1136 25.19 10.62 8.60
N VAL A 1137 26.19 9.75 8.73
CA VAL A 1137 26.25 8.72 9.77
C VAL A 1137 26.76 9.33 11.08
N THR A 1138 26.58 8.64 12.21
CA THR A 1138 27.05 9.05 13.54
C THR A 1138 28.51 9.57 13.52
N GLY A 1139 28.72 10.78 14.05
CA GLY A 1139 29.99 11.50 14.04
C GLY A 1139 30.28 12.30 12.75
N GLY A 1140 29.46 12.16 11.71
CA GLY A 1140 29.57 12.90 10.46
C GLY A 1140 29.01 14.31 10.55
N THR A 1141 29.74 15.30 10.00
CA THR A 1141 29.38 16.72 10.01
C THR A 1141 29.26 17.28 8.59
N TRP A 1142 28.22 18.08 8.36
CA TRP A 1142 28.07 18.97 7.21
C TRP A 1142 28.23 20.43 7.67
N ASP A 1143 28.83 21.29 6.84
CA ASP A 1143 29.14 22.68 7.15
C ASP A 1143 28.75 23.59 5.97
N ALA A 1144 27.85 24.53 6.21
CA ALA A 1144 27.37 25.47 5.20
C ALA A 1144 28.50 26.32 4.58
N SER A 1145 29.61 26.53 5.29
CA SER A 1145 30.76 27.29 4.76
C SER A 1145 31.51 26.57 3.63
N ALA A 1146 31.27 25.26 3.43
CA ALA A 1146 31.73 24.54 2.25
C ALA A 1146 30.92 24.89 0.97
N HIS A 1147 29.77 25.54 1.12
CA HIS A 1147 28.82 25.84 0.04
C HIS A 1147 28.60 27.37 -0.07
N PRO A 1148 29.55 28.12 -0.68
CA PRO A 1148 29.54 29.59 -0.67
C PRO A 1148 28.36 30.26 -1.41
N THR A 1149 27.54 29.48 -2.11
CA THR A 1149 26.34 29.92 -2.83
C THR A 1149 25.06 29.27 -2.31
N LEU A 1150 25.08 28.70 -1.10
CA LEU A 1150 23.93 28.04 -0.46
C LEU A 1150 22.67 28.93 -0.49
N ARG A 1151 21.54 28.41 -0.98
CA ARG A 1151 20.24 29.10 -1.10
C ARG A 1151 19.20 28.53 -0.12
N SER A 1152 19.15 27.21 0.03
CA SER A 1152 18.35 26.53 1.06
C SER A 1152 19.07 25.30 1.62
N VAL A 1153 18.70 24.87 2.83
CA VAL A 1153 19.10 23.60 3.44
C VAL A 1153 18.02 23.09 4.39
N THR A 1154 17.71 21.80 4.30
CA THR A 1154 16.81 21.05 5.17
C THR A 1154 17.56 19.87 5.78
N ALA A 1155 17.46 19.70 7.08
CA ALA A 1155 18.06 18.59 7.82
C ALA A 1155 16.98 17.74 8.49
N THR A 1156 17.06 16.43 8.34
CA THR A 1156 16.11 15.45 8.87
C THR A 1156 16.85 14.33 9.59
N ALA A 1157 16.57 14.11 10.88
CA ALA A 1157 17.11 12.97 11.61
C ALA A 1157 16.15 11.77 11.46
N HIS A 1158 16.59 10.72 10.76
CA HIS A 1158 15.75 9.54 10.50
C HIS A 1158 15.85 8.51 11.63
N THR A 1159 17.02 8.39 12.22
CA THR A 1159 17.31 7.55 13.39
C THR A 1159 18.26 8.32 14.30
N GLY A 1160 18.05 8.28 15.62
CA GLY A 1160 18.87 9.03 16.57
C GLY A 1160 18.74 10.55 16.46
N THR A 1161 19.81 11.29 16.75
CA THR A 1161 19.79 12.75 16.90
C THR A 1161 20.88 13.44 16.09
N GLY A 1162 20.60 14.67 15.64
CA GLY A 1162 21.61 15.61 15.12
C GLY A 1162 21.90 16.73 16.13
N GLN A 1163 23.05 17.40 15.98
CA GLN A 1163 23.29 18.74 16.54
C GLN A 1163 23.37 19.74 15.40
N ILE A 1164 22.53 20.78 15.47
CA ILE A 1164 22.57 21.96 14.60
C ILE A 1164 23.23 23.08 15.39
N THR A 1165 24.39 23.56 14.96
CA THR A 1165 25.00 24.79 15.50
C THR A 1165 24.75 25.95 14.54
N THR A 1166 24.11 27.00 15.04
CA THR A 1166 23.94 28.29 14.37
C THR A 1166 24.76 29.39 15.07
N ALA A 1167 24.65 30.64 14.62
CA ALA A 1167 25.22 31.79 15.34
C ALA A 1167 24.62 32.02 16.74
N ASP A 1168 23.40 31.54 16.99
CA ASP A 1168 22.67 31.72 18.25
C ASP A 1168 22.95 30.61 19.28
N GLY A 1169 23.55 29.49 18.86
CA GLY A 1169 23.93 28.38 19.73
C GLY A 1169 23.82 27.02 19.04
N THR A 1170 23.95 25.95 19.82
CA THR A 1170 23.69 24.57 19.35
C THR A 1170 22.34 24.09 19.88
N SER A 1171 21.56 23.45 19.00
CA SER A 1171 20.28 22.80 19.28
C SER A 1171 20.29 21.36 18.77
N THR A 1172 19.66 20.46 19.52
CA THR A 1172 19.42 19.07 19.08
C THR A 1172 18.31 19.02 18.03
N LEU A 1173 18.51 18.19 17.00
CA LEU A 1173 17.50 17.72 16.06
C LEU A 1173 17.13 16.29 16.48
N PHE A 1174 15.89 16.05 16.90
CA PHE A 1174 15.44 14.74 17.38
C PHE A 1174 14.94 13.85 16.23
N GLN A 1175 14.85 12.54 16.48
CA GLN A 1175 14.37 11.57 15.49
C GLN A 1175 12.97 11.93 14.99
N GLY A 1176 12.79 11.93 13.66
CA GLY A 1176 11.56 12.35 12.99
C GLY A 1176 11.44 13.85 12.75
N GLU A 1177 12.24 14.69 13.41
CA GLU A 1177 12.21 16.14 13.17
C GLU A 1177 12.90 16.51 11.86
N SER A 1178 12.41 17.59 11.25
CA SER A 1178 13.02 18.25 10.10
C SER A 1178 13.07 19.76 10.30
N VAL A 1179 14.21 20.39 10.00
CA VAL A 1179 14.39 21.85 10.11
C VAL A 1179 14.95 22.40 8.80
N THR A 1180 14.39 23.51 8.32
CA THR A 1180 14.72 24.14 7.04
C THR A 1180 15.14 25.59 7.21
N TRP A 1181 16.17 26.00 6.48
CA TRP A 1181 16.56 27.39 6.25
C TRP A 1181 16.56 27.67 4.75
N ALA A 1182 16.06 28.84 4.35
CA ALA A 1182 16.10 29.32 2.98
C ALA A 1182 16.24 30.85 2.99
N ILE A 1183 16.76 31.41 1.90
CA ILE A 1183 16.58 32.84 1.61
C ILE A 1183 15.17 33.08 1.03
N ASP A 1184 14.59 34.24 1.29
CA ASP A 1184 13.22 34.62 0.91
C ASP A 1184 13.17 35.49 -0.36
N LYS A 1185 14.33 35.88 -0.91
CA LYS A 1185 14.46 36.85 -2.00
C LYS A 1185 15.63 36.54 -2.92
N ASP A 1186 15.44 36.81 -4.21
CA ASP A 1186 16.50 36.72 -5.22
C ASP A 1186 17.67 37.69 -4.95
N GLU A 1187 17.37 38.83 -4.30
CA GLU A 1187 18.32 39.86 -3.85
C GLU A 1187 19.35 39.34 -2.80
N ASP A 1188 19.01 38.30 -2.03
CA ASP A 1188 19.83 37.82 -0.92
C ASP A 1188 20.90 36.84 -1.43
N ALA A 1189 22.16 37.27 -1.42
CA ALA A 1189 23.23 36.57 -2.16
C ALA A 1189 23.51 35.11 -1.74
N SER A 1190 23.24 34.71 -0.49
CA SER A 1190 23.32 33.34 0.02
C SER A 1190 22.95 33.24 1.51
N LEU A 1191 22.68 32.02 1.99
CA LEU A 1191 22.64 31.68 3.41
C LEU A 1191 24.05 31.78 4.02
N THR A 1192 24.42 32.97 4.53
CA THR A 1192 25.71 33.18 5.18
C THR A 1192 25.62 33.12 6.71
N GLY A 1193 26.22 32.10 7.32
CA GLY A 1193 26.37 32.01 8.77
C GLY A 1193 27.20 30.78 9.17
N PRO A 1194 27.64 30.68 10.44
CA PRO A 1194 28.13 29.42 10.97
C PRO A 1194 26.93 28.48 11.15
N LEU A 1195 26.65 27.65 10.14
CA LEU A 1195 25.65 26.59 10.20
C LEU A 1195 26.36 25.25 9.99
N THR A 1196 26.53 24.50 11.06
CA THR A 1196 27.11 23.14 11.02
C THR A 1196 26.12 22.14 11.59
N ILE A 1197 25.95 21.01 10.91
CA ILE A 1197 24.97 19.99 11.28
C ILE A 1197 25.73 18.67 11.42
N THR A 1198 25.69 18.06 12.60
CA THR A 1198 26.42 16.83 12.92
C THR A 1198 25.45 15.73 13.34
N ALA A 1199 25.44 14.60 12.65
CA ALA A 1199 24.73 13.41 13.12
C ALA A 1199 25.41 12.93 14.40
N SER A 1200 24.72 13.02 15.52
CA SER A 1200 25.25 12.75 16.86
C SER A 1200 25.01 11.31 17.28
N THR A 1201 23.83 10.79 16.95
CA THR A 1201 23.49 9.36 17.00
C THR A 1201 22.64 9.02 15.76
N GLY A 1202 22.76 7.78 15.27
CA GLY A 1202 22.03 7.32 14.08
C GLY A 1202 22.38 8.05 12.77
N ILE A 1203 21.37 8.35 11.97
CA ILE A 1203 21.46 8.86 10.59
C ILE A 1203 20.68 10.18 10.43
N THR A 1204 21.35 11.22 9.95
CA THR A 1204 20.74 12.50 9.54
C THR A 1204 20.93 12.72 8.04
N THR A 1205 19.84 12.96 7.29
CA THR A 1205 19.92 13.43 5.90
C THR A 1205 19.95 14.95 5.87
N ILE A 1206 20.86 15.51 5.07
CA ILE A 1206 20.87 16.92 4.68
C ILE A 1206 20.48 16.99 3.20
N THR A 1207 19.48 17.80 2.87
CA THR A 1207 19.16 18.20 1.50
C THR A 1207 19.37 19.70 1.38
N PHE A 1208 19.99 20.18 0.31
CA PHE A 1208 20.30 21.61 0.18
C PHE A 1208 20.36 22.06 -1.26
N THR A 1209 20.17 23.35 -1.50
CA THR A 1209 20.33 23.96 -2.82
C THR A 1209 21.47 24.96 -2.83
N THR A 1210 22.27 24.95 -3.89
CA THR A 1210 23.32 25.95 -4.15
C THR A 1210 22.98 26.73 -5.40
N GLY A 1211 23.07 28.06 -5.32
CA GLY A 1211 23.04 28.92 -6.48
C GLY A 1211 24.23 28.64 -7.37
N VAL A 1212 24.00 28.56 -8.68
CA VAL A 1212 25.04 28.50 -9.70
C VAL A 1212 24.82 29.67 -10.64
N THR A 1213 25.87 30.47 -10.87
CA THR A 1213 25.88 31.39 -12.01
C THR A 1213 26.15 30.53 -13.24
N LEU A 1214 25.20 30.52 -14.17
CA LEU A 1214 25.22 29.69 -15.38
C LEU A 1214 25.84 30.45 -16.56
#